data_AF-A0A1M6F5J8-F1
#
_entry.id   AF-A0A1M6F5J8-F1
#
_cell.length_a   1.000
_cell.length_b   1.000
_cell.length_c   1.000
_cell.angle_alpha   90.00
_cell.angle_beta   90.00
_cell.angle_gamma   90.00
#
_symmetry.space_group_name_H-M   'P 1'
#
loop_
_entity.id
_entity.type
_entity.pdbx_description
1 polymer ?
#
loop_
_entity_poly.entity_id
_entity_poly.type
_entity_poly.pdbx_seq_one_letter_code
_entity_poly.pdbx_strand_id
1 'polypeptide(L)'
;MTNLPVMKEEDFKALIAQIPPKDTDSIDEVERILATSTIKRDDFGALRFLLKKYAGATGSASFEDTPVKAVTICCADHGVAKENVSAYPPETTLHMVANYLISHGAAANVFADFTGAHLCVADLGINSEKAKELPGLIDFHIASGTNNSSQGPAMTREQAIKSLYYGYSLAKQLHQQQGITIFLPGEMGISNTTSSAAITAALLEESPANTTGRGTNISDERFKTKLATVEKILAVNQPDANDPIDVLAKVGGFELGAIAGLMLGAAASHSLTILDGFNSSAAALIALRLAPVLKDYLVPSHKAGEQGQHLILKELDFTPIMALNIKLGEAIGSSLVADILDAAIRAFKNIQKDLPAKELMADTIEKDVIPNIAITLTDKTFDYYTRTMPDLDKEAIERCQMRLDNLSKPIYSLGVIEQIAAQLSGITSNELPNDISKTMLFIGMKKEAALDKDQAAFIHSFTTQTGAEAIAAYLTGERTQMDAFEFGRLQGENISLGSQIMGLSLIDNDTALIDAMANMLCDTQGNLKLQPGTFMTQLSGEMQLIASAVLGAIIAATHNRTMIILGDRAVTALAGYAAQLVPEIQPFLLPIEPPLYHMAVKIPGITACIGMRLADAAIHIVNDMKTFSEAQVATANDGPGAGRQI
;
A
#
# COMPACT_ATOMS: atom_id res chain seq x y z
N MET A 1 -28.09 8.96 8.52
CA MET A 1 -27.62 7.56 8.38
C MET A 1 -28.26 6.61 9.40
N THR A 2 -28.87 7.09 10.49
CA THR A 2 -29.37 6.25 11.61
C THR A 2 -30.89 5.95 11.49
N ASN A 3 -31.37 4.89 12.15
CA ASN A 3 -32.71 4.27 12.06
C ASN A 3 -32.96 3.31 10.87
N LEU A 4 -32.20 2.22 10.83
CA LEU A 4 -32.45 1.11 9.93
C LEU A 4 -33.54 0.16 10.49
N PRO A 5 -34.39 -0.46 9.63
CA PRO A 5 -35.38 -1.43 10.08
C PRO A 5 -34.71 -2.66 10.70
N VAL A 6 -35.45 -3.37 11.55
CA VAL A 6 -35.01 -4.68 12.04
C VAL A 6 -34.92 -5.64 10.86
N MET A 7 -33.74 -6.23 10.66
CA MET A 7 -33.46 -7.16 9.57
C MET A 7 -33.47 -8.59 10.11
N LYS A 8 -34.31 -9.45 9.52
CA LYS A 8 -34.28 -10.90 9.81
C LYS A 8 -33.24 -11.57 8.93
N GLU A 9 -32.75 -12.72 9.37
CA GLU A 9 -31.74 -13.49 8.65
C GLU A 9 -32.17 -13.88 7.23
N GLU A 10 -33.38 -14.41 7.06
CA GLU A 10 -33.88 -14.82 5.74
C GLU A 10 -34.03 -13.62 4.79
N ASP A 11 -34.46 -12.47 5.31
CA ASP A 11 -34.57 -11.23 4.55
C ASP A 11 -33.17 -10.72 4.13
N PHE A 12 -32.18 -10.83 5.02
CA PHE A 12 -30.79 -10.47 4.71
C PHE A 12 -30.18 -11.41 3.67
N LYS A 13 -30.40 -12.73 3.79
CA LYS A 13 -29.96 -13.71 2.79
C LYS A 13 -30.59 -13.45 1.42
N ALA A 14 -31.90 -13.16 1.39
CA ALA A 14 -32.60 -12.79 0.16
C ALA A 14 -32.09 -11.47 -0.43
N LEU A 15 -31.66 -10.53 0.40
CA LEU A 15 -31.06 -9.26 -0.03
C LEU A 15 -29.70 -9.47 -0.69
N ILE A 16 -28.79 -10.23 -0.06
CA ILE A 16 -27.44 -10.46 -0.61
C ILE A 16 -27.45 -11.44 -1.80
N ALA A 17 -28.48 -12.28 -1.94
CA ALA A 17 -28.68 -13.10 -3.13
C ALA A 17 -28.96 -12.28 -4.40
N GLN A 18 -29.29 -10.99 -4.27
CA GLN A 18 -29.50 -10.06 -5.37
C GLN A 18 -28.23 -9.31 -5.80
N ILE A 19 -27.08 -9.57 -5.16
CA ILE A 19 -25.81 -8.98 -5.58
C ILE A 19 -25.55 -9.39 -7.04
N PRO A 20 -25.38 -8.42 -7.96
CA PRO A 20 -25.19 -8.73 -9.36
C PRO A 20 -23.86 -9.47 -9.59
N PRO A 21 -23.75 -10.27 -10.66
CA PRO A 21 -22.45 -10.71 -11.13
C PRO A 21 -21.63 -9.51 -11.63
N LYS A 22 -20.31 -9.66 -11.67
CA LYS A 22 -19.44 -8.69 -12.36
C LYS A 22 -19.89 -8.46 -13.79
N ASP A 23 -19.68 -7.25 -14.27
CA ASP A 23 -19.95 -6.88 -15.65
C ASP A 23 -18.83 -7.39 -16.56
N THR A 24 -19.08 -8.48 -17.28
CA THR A 24 -18.08 -9.09 -18.18
C THR A 24 -17.82 -8.24 -19.41
N ASP A 25 -18.82 -7.49 -19.89
CA ASP A 25 -18.71 -6.68 -21.10
C ASP A 25 -17.72 -5.52 -20.87
N SER A 26 -17.77 -4.85 -19.71
CA SER A 26 -16.81 -3.82 -19.33
C SER A 26 -15.40 -4.38 -19.12
N ILE A 27 -15.28 -5.60 -18.60
CA ILE A 27 -13.99 -6.26 -18.48
C ILE A 27 -13.40 -6.53 -19.87
N ASP A 28 -14.19 -7.08 -20.78
CA ASP A 28 -13.76 -7.41 -22.14
C ASP A 28 -13.48 -6.15 -22.96
N GLU A 29 -14.19 -5.04 -22.70
CA GLU A 29 -13.91 -3.72 -23.25
C GLU A 29 -12.54 -3.20 -22.82
N VAL A 30 -12.23 -3.23 -21.52
CA VAL A 30 -10.91 -2.85 -21.00
C VAL A 30 -9.82 -3.68 -21.66
N GLU A 31 -10.02 -4.99 -21.78
CA GLU A 31 -9.07 -5.89 -22.43
C GLU A 31 -8.87 -5.55 -23.90
N ARG A 32 -9.95 -5.22 -24.62
CA ARG A 32 -9.87 -4.86 -26.03
C ARG A 32 -9.10 -3.57 -26.22
N ILE A 33 -9.35 -2.56 -25.39
CA ILE A 33 -8.62 -1.29 -25.42
C ILE A 33 -7.14 -1.53 -25.11
N LEU A 34 -6.81 -2.23 -24.03
CA LEU A 34 -5.41 -2.57 -23.73
C LEU A 34 -4.75 -3.39 -24.85
N ALA A 35 -5.48 -4.26 -25.54
CA ALA A 35 -4.95 -5.04 -26.66
C ALA A 35 -4.70 -4.20 -27.93
N THR A 36 -5.28 -3.01 -28.04
CA THR A 36 -4.92 -2.05 -29.10
C THR A 36 -3.63 -1.27 -28.80
N SER A 37 -3.13 -1.36 -27.57
CA SER A 37 -1.91 -0.68 -27.17
C SER A 37 -0.67 -1.34 -27.77
N THR A 38 0.37 -0.55 -27.99
CA THR A 38 1.71 -1.06 -28.33
C THR A 38 2.42 -1.71 -27.14
N ILE A 39 1.98 -1.40 -25.91
CA ILE A 39 2.46 -2.04 -24.68
C ILE A 39 2.01 -3.51 -24.70
N LYS A 40 2.94 -4.44 -24.48
CA LYS A 40 2.62 -5.86 -24.47
C LYS A 40 1.67 -6.16 -23.31
N ARG A 41 0.71 -7.05 -23.55
CA ARG A 41 -0.31 -7.43 -22.57
C ARG A 41 0.25 -7.76 -21.17
N ASP A 42 1.37 -8.47 -21.11
CA ASP A 42 1.98 -8.90 -19.85
C ASP A 42 2.76 -7.76 -19.16
N ASP A 43 3.14 -6.71 -19.89
CA ASP A 43 3.92 -5.58 -19.36
C ASP A 43 3.07 -4.65 -18.49
N PHE A 44 1.74 -4.71 -18.58
CA PHE A 44 0.82 -3.99 -17.68
C PHE A 44 0.78 -4.57 -16.27
N GLY A 45 1.23 -5.81 -16.06
CA GLY A 45 1.26 -6.48 -14.76
C GLY A 45 -0.07 -6.35 -13.97
N ALA A 46 0.04 -5.99 -12.70
CA ALA A 46 -1.08 -5.80 -11.80
C ALA A 46 -1.98 -4.60 -12.14
N LEU A 47 -1.52 -3.61 -12.93
CA LEU A 47 -2.38 -2.49 -13.36
C LEU A 47 -3.55 -2.99 -14.20
N ARG A 48 -3.29 -3.95 -15.10
CA ARG A 48 -4.34 -4.60 -15.88
C ARG A 48 -5.34 -5.35 -15.00
N PHE A 49 -4.87 -6.01 -13.94
CA PHE A 49 -5.75 -6.66 -12.97
C PHE A 49 -6.66 -5.64 -12.26
N LEU A 50 -6.07 -4.53 -11.77
CA LEU A 50 -6.80 -3.47 -11.07
C LEU A 50 -7.85 -2.80 -11.96
N LEU A 51 -7.49 -2.44 -13.20
CA LEU A 51 -8.42 -1.83 -14.17
C LEU A 51 -9.62 -2.73 -14.45
N LYS A 52 -9.38 -4.03 -14.69
CA LYS A 52 -10.46 -5.00 -14.92
C LYS A 52 -11.35 -5.20 -13.69
N LYS A 53 -10.75 -5.24 -12.50
CA LYS A 53 -11.49 -5.38 -11.25
C LYS A 53 -12.43 -4.19 -11.05
N TYR A 54 -11.93 -2.98 -11.26
CA TYR A 54 -12.72 -1.77 -11.18
C TYR A 54 -13.83 -1.72 -12.25
N ALA A 55 -13.51 -2.02 -13.51
CA ALA A 55 -14.50 -2.07 -14.59
C ALA A 55 -15.61 -3.11 -14.36
N GLY A 56 -15.23 -4.32 -13.94
CA GLY A 56 -16.19 -5.38 -13.66
C GLY A 56 -17.08 -5.10 -12.45
N ALA A 57 -16.54 -4.42 -11.43
CA ALA A 57 -17.32 -4.00 -10.27
C ALA A 57 -18.31 -2.88 -10.62
N THR A 58 -17.86 -1.87 -11.36
CA THR A 58 -18.63 -0.65 -11.67
C THR A 58 -19.52 -0.75 -12.90
N GLY A 59 -19.31 -1.75 -13.76
CA GLY A 59 -20.02 -1.85 -15.03
C GLY A 59 -19.67 -0.74 -16.02
N SER A 60 -18.45 -0.19 -15.92
CA SER A 60 -17.98 0.84 -16.84
C SER A 60 -16.53 0.62 -17.24
N ALA A 61 -16.28 0.66 -18.55
CA ALA A 61 -14.94 0.68 -19.14
C ALA A 61 -14.55 2.04 -19.73
N SER A 62 -15.45 3.04 -19.69
CA SER A 62 -15.13 4.40 -20.14
C SER A 62 -14.39 5.19 -19.06
N PHE A 63 -14.62 4.84 -17.78
CA PHE A 63 -14.11 5.54 -16.60
C PHE A 63 -14.29 7.07 -16.69
N GLU A 64 -15.38 7.54 -17.30
CA GLU A 64 -15.63 8.97 -17.47
C GLU A 64 -15.63 9.71 -16.12
N ASP A 65 -16.30 9.13 -15.13
CA ASP A 65 -16.34 9.61 -13.75
C ASP A 65 -15.06 9.26 -12.98
N THR A 66 -14.56 10.21 -12.21
CA THR A 66 -13.44 10.00 -11.30
C THR A 66 -13.87 9.10 -10.13
N PRO A 67 -13.10 8.06 -9.77
CA PRO A 67 -13.44 7.21 -8.63
C PRO A 67 -13.51 8.00 -7.32
N VAL A 68 -14.65 7.87 -6.63
CA VAL A 68 -14.83 8.46 -5.30
C VAL A 68 -14.63 7.37 -4.26
N LYS A 69 -13.75 7.63 -3.31
CA LYS A 69 -13.25 6.65 -2.34
C LYS A 69 -13.79 6.95 -0.95
N ALA A 70 -14.02 5.92 -0.14
CA ALA A 70 -14.32 6.08 1.27
C ALA A 70 -13.45 5.17 2.14
N VAL A 71 -12.70 5.76 3.07
CA VAL A 71 -12.10 5.05 4.20
C VAL A 71 -13.19 4.88 5.25
N THR A 72 -13.57 3.63 5.53
CA THR A 72 -14.65 3.34 6.47
C THR A 72 -14.11 2.60 7.67
N ILE A 73 -14.04 3.28 8.82
CA ILE A 73 -13.58 2.71 10.09
C ILE A 73 -14.77 2.21 10.89
N CYS A 74 -14.93 0.90 11.00
CA CYS A 74 -15.94 0.28 11.86
C CYS A 74 -15.35 0.03 13.26
N CYS A 75 -16.03 0.51 14.30
CA CYS A 75 -15.51 0.51 15.66
C CYS A 75 -16.38 -0.33 16.61
N ALA A 76 -15.76 -1.21 17.39
CA ALA A 76 -16.43 -1.93 18.48
C ALA A 76 -15.43 -2.47 19.51
N ASP A 77 -15.86 -2.57 20.77
CA ASP A 77 -15.08 -3.22 21.83
C ASP A 77 -15.35 -4.73 21.91
N HIS A 78 -14.35 -5.49 22.34
CA HIS A 78 -14.45 -6.95 22.45
C HIS A 78 -14.40 -7.40 23.91
N GLY A 79 -15.39 -8.21 24.33
CA GLY A 79 -15.42 -8.75 25.69
C GLY A 79 -14.23 -9.65 26.04
N VAL A 80 -13.59 -10.25 25.03
CA VAL A 80 -12.36 -11.06 25.18
C VAL A 80 -11.17 -10.25 25.68
N ALA A 81 -11.20 -8.91 25.61
CA ALA A 81 -10.13 -8.07 26.13
C ALA A 81 -9.85 -8.31 27.63
N LYS A 82 -10.84 -8.82 28.39
CA LYS A 82 -10.70 -9.25 29.80
C LYS A 82 -9.69 -10.38 30.01
N GLU A 83 -9.33 -11.12 28.97
CA GLU A 83 -8.33 -12.19 29.00
C GLU A 83 -6.90 -11.66 28.76
N ASN A 84 -6.69 -10.34 28.73
CA ASN A 84 -5.39 -9.67 28.58
C ASN A 84 -4.62 -10.08 27.32
N VAL A 85 -5.28 -10.06 26.16
CA VAL A 85 -4.74 -10.51 24.87
C VAL A 85 -4.23 -9.38 23.96
N SER A 86 -4.23 -8.13 24.44
CA SER A 86 -3.76 -6.92 23.74
C SER A 86 -2.73 -6.18 24.59
N ALA A 87 -1.83 -5.43 23.95
CA ALA A 87 -0.91 -4.51 24.64
C ALA A 87 -1.58 -3.24 25.15
N TYR A 88 -2.76 -2.89 24.63
CA TYR A 88 -3.46 -1.65 24.97
C TYR A 88 -4.72 -1.94 25.78
N PRO A 89 -5.08 -1.07 26.73
CA PRO A 89 -6.29 -1.23 27.54
C PRO A 89 -7.56 -0.92 26.71
N PRO A 90 -8.74 -1.48 27.07
CA PRO A 90 -9.96 -1.36 26.25
C PRO A 90 -10.40 0.07 25.93
N GLU A 91 -10.23 1.02 26.84
CA GLU A 91 -10.58 2.43 26.65
C GLU A 91 -9.87 3.10 25.46
N THR A 92 -8.77 2.51 24.99
CA THR A 92 -8.04 2.96 23.79
C THR A 92 -8.94 3.00 22.55
N THR A 93 -9.95 2.12 22.44
CA THR A 93 -10.92 2.15 21.34
C THR A 93 -11.59 3.52 21.25
N LEU A 94 -12.15 4.02 22.36
CA LEU A 94 -12.79 5.32 22.40
C LEU A 94 -11.78 6.46 22.15
N HIS A 95 -10.59 6.39 22.74
CA HIS A 95 -9.58 7.44 22.56
C HIS A 95 -9.16 7.58 21.11
N MET A 96 -9.01 6.47 20.38
CA MET A 96 -8.69 6.50 18.96
C MET A 96 -9.86 6.94 18.10
N VAL A 97 -11.10 6.63 18.47
CA VAL A 97 -12.28 7.20 17.80
C VAL A 97 -12.34 8.71 17.96
N ALA A 98 -12.00 9.24 19.15
CA ALA A 98 -11.80 10.67 19.33
C ALA A 98 -10.60 11.20 18.51
N ASN A 99 -9.52 10.44 18.38
CA ASN A 99 -8.39 10.80 17.52
C ASN A 99 -8.81 10.92 16.04
N TYR A 100 -9.66 10.01 15.53
CA TYR A 100 -10.17 10.08 14.15
C TYR A 100 -11.01 11.34 13.88
N LEU A 101 -11.89 11.69 14.83
CA LEU A 101 -12.97 12.66 14.63
C LEU A 101 -12.70 14.06 15.19
N ILE A 102 -11.83 14.18 16.19
CA ILE A 102 -11.53 15.44 16.87
C ILE A 102 -10.11 15.90 16.55
N SER A 103 -9.13 15.05 16.83
CA SER A 103 -7.71 15.39 16.67
C SER A 103 -7.24 15.27 15.22
N HIS A 104 -7.95 14.47 14.41
CA HIS A 104 -7.60 14.07 13.05
C HIS A 104 -6.16 13.54 12.93
N GLY A 105 -5.74 12.73 13.91
CA GLY A 105 -4.34 12.40 14.13
C GLY A 105 -3.95 10.95 13.91
N ALA A 106 -4.83 10.10 13.40
CA ALA A 106 -4.54 8.68 13.23
C ALA A 106 -4.07 8.35 11.81
N ALA A 107 -3.63 7.10 11.59
CA ALA A 107 -3.20 6.67 10.26
C ALA A 107 -4.37 6.69 9.26
N ALA A 108 -5.59 6.35 9.72
CA ALA A 108 -6.80 6.46 8.91
C ALA A 108 -7.03 7.89 8.35
N ASN A 109 -6.73 8.94 9.13
CA ASN A 109 -6.84 10.32 8.66
C ASN A 109 -5.81 10.61 7.57
N VAL A 110 -4.55 10.28 7.84
CA VAL A 110 -3.45 10.44 6.89
C VAL A 110 -3.74 9.75 5.56
N PHE A 111 -4.22 8.50 5.60
CA PHE A 111 -4.47 7.72 4.39
C PHE A 111 -5.79 8.05 3.70
N ALA A 112 -6.76 8.63 4.40
CA ALA A 112 -7.92 9.25 3.77
C ALA A 112 -7.48 10.48 2.96
N ASP A 113 -6.69 11.38 3.55
CA ASP A 113 -6.20 12.59 2.88
C ASP A 113 -5.24 12.25 1.72
N PHE A 114 -4.29 11.33 1.94
CA PHE A 114 -3.34 10.87 0.92
C PHE A 114 -4.02 10.35 -0.36
N THR A 115 -5.19 9.72 -0.22
CA THR A 115 -5.97 9.19 -1.35
C THR A 115 -7.13 10.08 -1.77
N GLY A 116 -7.37 11.21 -1.10
CA GLY A 116 -8.57 12.02 -1.30
C GLY A 116 -9.87 11.25 -1.05
N ALA A 117 -9.87 10.31 -0.09
CA ALA A 117 -11.03 9.52 0.29
C ALA A 117 -11.84 10.18 1.42
N HIS A 118 -13.15 9.98 1.43
CA HIS A 118 -14.01 10.38 2.54
C HIS A 118 -13.77 9.47 3.74
N LEU A 119 -13.37 10.04 4.88
CA LEU A 119 -13.29 9.30 6.14
C LEU A 119 -14.68 9.19 6.79
N CYS A 120 -15.13 7.96 7.01
CA CYS A 120 -16.37 7.63 7.70
C CYS A 120 -16.06 6.75 8.91
N VAL A 121 -16.52 7.14 10.10
CA VAL A 121 -16.31 6.38 11.34
C VAL A 121 -17.65 5.96 11.90
N ALA A 122 -17.84 4.67 12.16
CA ALA A 122 -19.09 4.10 12.64
C ALA A 122 -18.91 3.38 13.98
N ASP A 123 -19.76 3.71 14.96
CA ASP A 123 -19.87 2.97 16.21
C ASP A 123 -20.82 1.80 16.03
N LEU A 124 -20.30 0.58 16.17
CA LEU A 124 -21.07 -0.66 16.16
C LEU A 124 -21.21 -1.24 17.57
N GLY A 125 -20.42 -0.77 18.53
CA GLY A 125 -20.46 -1.23 19.91
C GLY A 125 -19.26 -0.83 20.77
N ILE A 126 -18.91 0.45 20.77
CA ILE A 126 -17.94 1.02 21.70
C ILE A 126 -18.53 0.97 23.12
N ASN A 127 -17.78 0.44 24.08
CA ASN A 127 -18.21 0.27 25.45
C ASN A 127 -18.00 1.55 26.28
N SER A 128 -18.60 2.65 25.82
CA SER A 128 -18.59 3.93 26.54
C SER A 128 -19.71 4.85 26.07
N GLU A 129 -20.48 5.39 27.00
CA GLU A 129 -21.53 6.38 26.72
C GLU A 129 -20.97 7.67 26.10
N LYS A 130 -19.70 8.00 26.35
CA LYS A 130 -19.03 9.17 25.75
C LYS A 130 -18.94 9.10 24.23
N ALA A 131 -19.03 7.91 23.63
CA ALA A 131 -19.04 7.77 22.17
C ALA A 131 -20.18 8.58 21.53
N LYS A 132 -21.35 8.65 22.19
CA LYS A 132 -22.52 9.40 21.73
C LYS A 132 -22.30 10.92 21.69
N GLU A 133 -21.27 11.41 22.38
CA GLU A 133 -20.91 12.82 22.43
C GLU A 133 -19.95 13.21 21.29
N LEU A 134 -19.39 12.25 20.56
CA LEU A 134 -18.42 12.51 19.50
C LEU A 134 -19.13 12.96 18.21
N PRO A 135 -18.87 14.21 17.74
CA PRO A 135 -19.44 14.70 16.50
C PRO A 135 -18.93 13.91 15.29
N GLY A 136 -19.80 13.65 14.33
CA GLY A 136 -19.46 12.92 13.10
C GLY A 136 -19.41 11.40 13.24
N LEU A 137 -19.53 10.86 14.44
CA LEU A 137 -19.62 9.41 14.64
C LEU A 137 -20.97 8.88 14.14
N ILE A 138 -20.95 7.92 13.22
CA ILE A 138 -22.16 7.27 12.72
C ILE A 138 -22.65 6.29 13.78
N ASP A 139 -23.82 6.56 14.35
CA ASP A 139 -24.42 5.70 15.38
C ASP A 139 -25.14 4.49 14.75
N PHE A 140 -24.42 3.38 14.74
CA PHE A 140 -24.92 2.04 14.44
C PHE A 140 -24.77 1.12 15.65
N HIS A 141 -24.88 1.68 16.85
CA HIS A 141 -24.59 0.98 18.08
C HIS A 141 -25.48 -0.26 18.27
N ILE A 142 -24.87 -1.43 18.46
CA ILE A 142 -25.57 -2.71 18.65
C ILE A 142 -25.67 -3.05 20.14
N ALA A 143 -24.55 -2.97 20.86
CA ALA A 143 -24.41 -3.15 22.29
C ALA A 143 -23.07 -2.58 22.77
N SER A 144 -22.90 -2.39 24.09
CA SER A 144 -21.65 -1.89 24.68
C SER A 144 -20.56 -2.97 24.73
N GLY A 145 -19.95 -3.22 23.57
CA GLY A 145 -18.98 -4.28 23.33
C GLY A 145 -19.61 -5.67 23.15
N THR A 146 -18.85 -6.59 22.57
CA THR A 146 -19.23 -8.00 22.49
C THR A 146 -19.12 -8.68 23.87
N ASN A 147 -19.80 -9.82 24.04
CA ASN A 147 -19.56 -10.71 25.17
C ASN A 147 -18.14 -11.30 25.10
N ASN A 148 -17.64 -11.81 26.23
CA ASN A 148 -16.36 -12.51 26.25
C ASN A 148 -16.50 -13.88 25.58
N SER A 149 -15.98 -13.98 24.35
CA SER A 149 -16.06 -15.18 23.52
C SER A 149 -15.38 -16.41 24.16
N SER A 150 -14.49 -16.23 25.13
CA SER A 150 -13.88 -17.35 25.84
C SER A 150 -14.80 -18.00 26.88
N GLN A 151 -15.99 -17.43 27.12
CA GLN A 151 -16.97 -17.88 28.12
C GLN A 151 -18.33 -18.26 27.51
N GLY A 152 -18.50 -18.06 26.20
CA GLY A 152 -19.75 -18.24 25.47
C GLY A 152 -19.72 -17.44 24.15
N PRO A 153 -20.85 -17.29 23.45
CA PRO A 153 -20.86 -16.60 22.15
C PRO A 153 -20.59 -15.10 22.32
N ALA A 154 -19.81 -14.53 21.39
CA ALA A 154 -19.49 -13.11 21.33
C ALA A 154 -20.74 -12.22 21.22
N MET A 155 -21.76 -12.68 20.50
CA MET A 155 -23.03 -11.97 20.32
C MET A 155 -24.16 -12.94 20.02
N THR A 156 -25.40 -12.46 20.06
CA THR A 156 -26.53 -13.26 19.57
C THR A 156 -26.50 -13.34 18.05
N ARG A 157 -27.14 -14.38 17.49
CA ARG A 157 -27.29 -14.51 16.04
C ARG A 157 -27.99 -13.31 15.40
N GLU A 158 -28.98 -12.75 16.09
CA GLU A 158 -29.68 -11.52 15.67
C GLU A 158 -28.74 -10.31 15.62
N GLN A 159 -27.83 -10.18 16.58
CA GLN A 159 -26.83 -9.12 16.58
C GLN A 159 -25.80 -9.31 15.45
N ALA A 160 -25.44 -10.54 15.10
CA ALA A 160 -24.57 -10.82 13.95
C ALA A 160 -25.23 -10.44 12.63
N ILE A 161 -26.53 -10.73 12.45
CA ILE A 161 -27.28 -10.25 11.28
C ILE A 161 -27.37 -8.72 11.27
N LYS A 162 -27.59 -8.10 12.44
CA LYS A 162 -27.68 -6.66 12.58
C LYS A 162 -26.36 -5.97 12.19
N SER A 163 -25.20 -6.50 12.60
CA SER A 163 -23.90 -5.94 12.20
C SER A 163 -23.65 -6.05 10.69
N LEU A 164 -23.92 -7.21 10.09
CA LEU A 164 -23.87 -7.40 8.64
C LEU A 164 -24.79 -6.41 7.89
N TYR A 165 -26.03 -6.26 8.36
CA TYR A 165 -26.99 -5.36 7.72
C TYR A 165 -26.61 -3.88 7.87
N TYR A 166 -26.04 -3.48 9.00
CA TYR A 166 -25.56 -2.13 9.22
C TYR A 166 -24.39 -1.78 8.29
N GLY A 167 -23.43 -2.70 8.14
CA GLY A 167 -22.37 -2.58 7.14
C GLY A 167 -22.90 -2.45 5.70
N TYR A 168 -23.81 -3.34 5.32
CA TYR A 168 -24.44 -3.32 4.00
C TYR A 168 -25.13 -1.98 3.72
N SER A 169 -25.88 -1.51 4.71
CA SER A 169 -26.61 -0.24 4.62
C SER A 169 -25.67 0.96 4.59
N LEU A 170 -24.55 0.92 5.30
CA LEU A 170 -23.52 1.97 5.27
C LEU A 170 -22.99 2.15 3.84
N ALA A 171 -22.53 1.06 3.21
CA ALA A 171 -22.00 1.12 1.85
C ALA A 171 -23.04 1.67 0.87
N LYS A 172 -24.28 1.16 0.94
CA LYS A 172 -25.36 1.61 0.05
C LYS A 172 -25.68 3.10 0.25
N GLN A 173 -25.72 3.57 1.49
CA GLN A 173 -25.97 4.99 1.79
C GLN A 173 -24.83 5.88 1.30
N LEU A 174 -23.58 5.49 1.53
CA LEU A 174 -22.40 6.23 1.07
C LEU A 174 -22.35 6.31 -0.46
N HIS A 175 -22.60 5.20 -1.15
CA HIS A 175 -22.72 5.20 -2.61
C HIS A 175 -23.82 6.15 -3.10
N GLN A 176 -25.02 6.06 -2.54
CA GLN A 176 -26.16 6.88 -2.98
C GLN A 176 -26.00 8.38 -2.68
N GLN A 177 -25.35 8.73 -1.57
CA GLN A 177 -25.26 10.12 -1.11
C GLN A 177 -24.00 10.84 -1.60
N GLN A 178 -22.89 10.10 -1.75
CA GLN A 178 -21.57 10.65 -2.04
C GLN A 178 -20.96 10.10 -3.33
N GLY A 179 -21.63 9.17 -4.01
CA GLY A 179 -21.12 8.56 -5.25
C GLY A 179 -19.94 7.62 -5.04
N ILE A 180 -19.77 7.06 -3.83
CA ILE A 180 -18.64 6.17 -3.51
C ILE A 180 -18.63 4.94 -4.42
N THR A 181 -17.55 4.77 -5.17
CA THR A 181 -17.29 3.65 -6.10
C THR A 181 -16.15 2.74 -5.63
N ILE A 182 -15.37 3.18 -4.63
CA ILE A 182 -14.30 2.37 -4.02
C ILE A 182 -14.39 2.47 -2.48
N PHE A 183 -14.51 1.33 -1.82
CA PHE A 183 -14.51 1.22 -0.36
C PHE A 183 -13.17 0.69 0.15
N LEU A 184 -12.65 1.35 1.19
CA LEU A 184 -11.39 1.05 1.87
C LEU A 184 -11.73 0.73 3.34
N PRO A 185 -11.95 -0.55 3.70
CA PRO A 185 -12.40 -0.95 5.03
C PRO A 185 -11.24 -0.88 6.02
N GLY A 186 -11.46 -0.17 7.12
CA GLY A 186 -10.65 -0.21 8.32
C GLY A 186 -11.48 -0.58 9.54
N GLU A 187 -10.82 -0.87 10.64
CA GLU A 187 -11.46 -1.18 11.91
C GLU A 187 -10.77 -0.46 13.05
N MET A 188 -11.48 -0.38 14.17
CA MET A 188 -10.86 -0.10 15.46
C MET A 188 -11.56 -0.88 16.56
N GLY A 189 -10.80 -1.72 17.26
CA GLY A 189 -11.32 -2.47 18.40
C GLY A 189 -10.22 -3.18 19.16
N ILE A 190 -10.05 -2.86 20.44
CA ILE A 190 -9.06 -3.54 21.26
C ILE A 190 -9.39 -5.04 21.37
N SER A 191 -8.38 -5.87 21.04
CA SER A 191 -8.42 -7.34 21.02
C SER A 191 -9.07 -8.01 19.81
N ASN A 192 -9.50 -7.26 18.79
CA ASN A 192 -10.20 -7.83 17.63
C ASN A 192 -9.37 -8.82 16.79
N THR A 193 -8.05 -8.71 16.77
CA THR A 193 -7.17 -9.70 16.11
C THR A 193 -7.30 -11.10 16.71
N THR A 194 -7.77 -11.22 17.96
CA THR A 194 -8.13 -12.50 18.59
C THR A 194 -9.37 -13.10 17.94
N SER A 195 -10.40 -12.26 17.71
CA SER A 195 -11.62 -12.64 17.02
C SER A 195 -11.36 -13.00 15.56
N SER A 196 -10.50 -12.24 14.86
CA SER A 196 -10.06 -12.57 13.49
C SER A 196 -9.31 -13.90 13.41
N ALA A 197 -8.45 -14.22 14.40
CA ALA A 197 -7.78 -15.51 14.49
C ALA A 197 -8.76 -16.67 14.72
N ALA A 198 -9.78 -16.47 15.56
CA ALA A 198 -10.82 -17.47 15.82
C ALA A 198 -11.74 -17.68 14.61
N ILE A 199 -12.16 -16.60 13.92
CA ILE A 199 -12.92 -16.68 12.66
C ILE A 199 -12.13 -17.48 11.61
N THR A 200 -10.85 -17.14 11.43
CA THR A 200 -9.98 -17.79 10.45
C THR A 200 -9.80 -19.27 10.77
N ALA A 201 -9.53 -19.61 12.03
CA ALA A 201 -9.38 -21.00 12.47
C ALA A 201 -10.67 -21.79 12.25
N ALA A 202 -11.83 -21.22 12.58
CA ALA A 202 -13.11 -21.87 12.40
C ALA A 202 -13.46 -22.11 10.92
N LEU A 203 -13.40 -21.08 10.07
CA LEU A 203 -13.85 -21.17 8.67
C LEU A 203 -12.87 -21.89 7.73
N LEU A 204 -11.60 -21.97 8.10
CA LEU A 204 -10.58 -22.70 7.34
C LEU A 204 -10.24 -24.06 7.97
N GLU A 205 -10.88 -24.41 9.09
CA GLU A 205 -10.58 -25.63 9.88
C GLU A 205 -9.08 -25.76 10.21
N GLU A 206 -8.45 -24.63 10.54
CA GLU A 206 -7.01 -24.50 10.80
C GLU A 206 -6.71 -24.42 12.30
N SER A 207 -5.47 -24.78 12.67
CA SER A 207 -5.07 -24.72 14.08
C SER A 207 -4.93 -23.27 14.58
N PRO A 208 -5.31 -22.96 15.83
CA PRO A 208 -5.09 -21.63 16.42
C PRO A 208 -3.64 -21.15 16.36
N ALA A 209 -2.68 -22.07 16.43
CA ALA A 209 -1.25 -21.77 16.30
C ALA A 209 -0.87 -21.23 14.91
N ASN A 210 -1.63 -21.59 13.87
CA ASN A 210 -1.41 -21.12 12.51
C ASN A 210 -2.09 -19.77 12.24
N THR A 211 -3.15 -19.42 12.98
CA THR A 211 -3.97 -18.22 12.73
C THR A 211 -3.70 -17.07 13.69
N THR A 212 -3.13 -17.35 14.87
CA THR A 212 -2.91 -16.35 15.91
C THR A 212 -1.57 -15.64 15.74
N GLY A 213 -1.60 -14.33 15.51
CA GLY A 213 -0.42 -13.45 15.51
C GLY A 213 -0.35 -12.52 16.73
N ARG A 214 0.68 -11.67 16.77
CA ARG A 214 0.96 -10.78 17.90
C ARG A 214 0.08 -9.53 17.94
N GLY A 215 -0.60 -9.18 16.85
CA GLY A 215 -1.39 -7.96 16.75
C GLY A 215 -0.54 -6.73 17.08
N THR A 216 -0.85 -6.09 18.21
CA THR A 216 -0.19 -4.89 18.75
C THR A 216 1.23 -5.14 19.29
N ASN A 217 1.98 -6.08 18.69
CA ASN A 217 3.34 -6.49 19.06
C ASN A 217 3.47 -6.91 20.53
N ILE A 218 2.50 -7.69 21.03
CA ILE A 218 2.50 -8.23 22.39
C ILE A 218 3.74 -9.10 22.70
N SER A 219 4.09 -9.19 23.98
CA SER A 219 5.18 -10.02 24.52
C SER A 219 4.99 -11.52 24.27
N ASP A 220 6.05 -12.31 24.46
CA ASP A 220 5.98 -13.78 24.32
C ASP A 220 5.03 -14.41 25.33
N GLU A 221 5.02 -13.88 26.56
CA GLU A 221 4.11 -14.29 27.62
C GLU A 221 2.66 -14.00 27.22
N ARG A 222 2.38 -12.80 26.73
CA ARG A 222 1.02 -12.42 26.32
C ARG A 222 0.58 -13.12 25.05
N PHE A 223 1.50 -13.43 24.14
CA PHE A 223 1.21 -14.25 22.96
C PHE A 223 0.75 -15.66 23.35
N LYS A 224 1.41 -16.31 24.32
CA LYS A 224 0.96 -17.61 24.85
C LYS A 224 -0.45 -17.53 25.43
N THR A 225 -0.75 -16.48 26.20
CA THR A 225 -2.10 -16.22 26.71
C THR A 225 -3.11 -16.06 25.58
N LYS A 226 -2.78 -15.28 24.54
CA LYS A 226 -3.65 -15.07 23.38
C LYS A 226 -3.94 -16.37 22.64
N LEU A 227 -2.92 -17.19 22.39
CA LEU A 227 -3.08 -18.50 21.75
C LEU A 227 -4.02 -19.41 22.55
N ALA A 228 -3.77 -19.56 23.86
CA ALA A 228 -4.64 -20.35 24.74
C ALA A 228 -6.08 -19.81 24.79
N THR A 229 -6.25 -18.50 24.72
CA THR A 229 -7.56 -17.86 24.64
C THR A 229 -8.29 -18.20 23.33
N VAL A 230 -7.60 -18.19 22.18
CA VAL A 230 -8.21 -18.60 20.89
C VAL A 230 -8.62 -20.07 20.93
N GLU A 231 -7.77 -20.96 21.46
CA GLU A 231 -8.11 -22.38 21.65
C GLU A 231 -9.37 -22.55 22.52
N LYS A 232 -9.44 -21.82 23.63
CA LYS A 232 -10.59 -21.82 24.54
C LYS A 232 -11.86 -21.30 23.88
N ILE A 233 -11.78 -20.22 23.10
CA ILE A 233 -12.91 -19.64 22.35
C ILE A 233 -13.53 -20.69 21.43
N LEU A 234 -12.72 -21.39 20.65
CA LEU A 234 -13.20 -22.41 19.72
C LEU A 234 -13.80 -23.61 20.46
N ALA A 235 -13.15 -24.06 21.55
CA ALA A 235 -13.63 -25.20 22.34
C ALA A 235 -14.98 -24.93 23.03
N VAL A 236 -15.18 -23.73 23.57
CA VAL A 236 -16.42 -23.34 24.27
C VAL A 236 -17.57 -23.14 23.30
N ASN A 237 -17.31 -22.55 22.13
CA ASN A 237 -18.38 -22.14 21.22
C ASN A 237 -18.73 -23.17 20.16
N GLN A 238 -17.77 -23.98 19.73
CA GLN A 238 -17.94 -24.95 18.63
C GLN A 238 -18.66 -24.32 17.43
N PRO A 239 -18.08 -23.27 16.81
CA PRO A 239 -18.68 -22.62 15.65
C PRO A 239 -18.78 -23.58 14.47
N ASP A 240 -19.91 -23.58 13.76
CA ASP A 240 -20.09 -24.38 12.54
C ASP A 240 -19.44 -23.67 11.34
N ALA A 241 -18.38 -24.28 10.79
CA ALA A 241 -17.65 -23.73 9.65
C ALA A 241 -18.51 -23.55 8.38
N ASN A 242 -19.64 -24.26 8.27
CA ASN A 242 -20.57 -24.15 7.15
C ASN A 242 -21.62 -23.05 7.34
N ASP A 243 -21.69 -22.44 8.51
CA ASP A 243 -22.61 -21.36 8.84
C ASP A 243 -21.83 -20.09 9.22
N PRO A 244 -21.46 -19.23 8.24
CA PRO A 244 -20.66 -18.04 8.52
C PRO A 244 -21.33 -17.05 9.48
N ILE A 245 -22.67 -17.06 9.61
CA ILE A 245 -23.38 -16.24 10.61
C ILE A 245 -23.22 -16.84 12.01
N ASP A 246 -23.22 -18.18 12.15
CA ASP A 246 -22.91 -18.85 13.41
C ASP A 246 -21.48 -18.55 13.86
N VAL A 247 -20.50 -18.63 12.94
CA VAL A 247 -19.11 -18.26 13.24
C VAL A 247 -19.02 -16.81 13.72
N LEU A 248 -19.60 -15.86 12.98
CA LEU A 248 -19.60 -14.45 13.36
C LEU A 248 -20.26 -14.23 14.73
N ALA A 249 -21.40 -14.87 14.99
CA ALA A 249 -22.12 -14.74 16.25
C ALA A 249 -21.32 -15.29 17.45
N LYS A 250 -20.65 -16.43 17.26
CA LYS A 250 -19.93 -17.10 18.33
C LYS A 250 -18.56 -16.50 18.62
N VAL A 251 -17.77 -16.18 17.59
CA VAL A 251 -16.34 -15.87 17.75
C VAL A 251 -15.90 -14.55 17.10
N GLY A 252 -16.81 -13.80 16.50
CA GLY A 252 -16.49 -12.57 15.78
C GLY A 252 -16.63 -11.27 16.59
N GLY A 253 -16.74 -10.16 15.86
CA GLY A 253 -16.87 -8.79 16.37
C GLY A 253 -17.95 -8.02 15.64
N PHE A 254 -18.58 -7.02 16.28
CA PHE A 254 -19.61 -6.22 15.61
C PHE A 254 -19.04 -5.45 14.42
N GLU A 255 -17.83 -4.91 14.55
CA GLU A 255 -17.10 -4.23 13.50
C GLU A 255 -16.68 -5.18 12.37
N LEU A 256 -16.28 -6.41 12.68
CA LEU A 256 -15.95 -7.42 11.66
C LEU A 256 -17.19 -7.82 10.85
N GLY A 257 -18.33 -7.98 11.53
CA GLY A 257 -19.63 -8.20 10.86
C GLY A 257 -20.03 -7.01 9.99
N ALA A 258 -19.82 -5.78 10.47
CA ALA A 258 -20.08 -4.58 9.69
C ALA A 258 -19.15 -4.45 8.48
N ILE A 259 -17.87 -4.81 8.58
CA ILE A 259 -16.95 -4.81 7.43
C ILE A 259 -17.36 -5.87 6.39
N ALA A 260 -17.75 -7.07 6.84
CA ALA A 260 -18.29 -8.09 5.95
C ALA A 260 -19.57 -7.60 5.24
N GLY A 261 -20.46 -6.94 5.99
CA GLY A 261 -21.63 -6.25 5.46
C GLY A 261 -21.30 -5.15 4.46
N LEU A 262 -20.30 -4.32 4.76
CA LEU A 262 -19.84 -3.21 3.91
C LEU A 262 -19.43 -3.74 2.53
N MET A 263 -18.68 -4.85 2.48
CA MET A 263 -18.28 -5.48 1.22
C MET A 263 -19.49 -5.97 0.41
N LEU A 264 -20.46 -6.61 1.08
CA LEU A 264 -21.70 -7.07 0.44
C LEU A 264 -22.53 -5.90 -0.11
N GLY A 265 -22.63 -4.81 0.67
CA GLY A 265 -23.34 -3.60 0.26
C GLY A 265 -22.63 -2.86 -0.88
N ALA A 266 -21.31 -2.80 -0.86
CA ALA A 266 -20.51 -2.22 -1.93
C ALA A 266 -20.74 -2.98 -3.25
N ALA A 267 -20.70 -4.32 -3.22
CA ALA A 267 -20.97 -5.14 -4.40
C ALA A 267 -22.40 -4.95 -4.93
N ALA A 268 -23.39 -4.90 -4.03
CA ALA A 268 -24.79 -4.60 -4.40
C ALA A 268 -24.99 -3.19 -4.99
N SER A 269 -24.02 -2.29 -4.77
CA SER A 269 -23.98 -0.92 -5.29
C SER A 269 -23.05 -0.75 -6.48
N HIS A 270 -22.56 -1.83 -7.10
CA HIS A 270 -21.59 -1.76 -8.20
C HIS A 270 -20.30 -1.00 -7.82
N SER A 271 -19.82 -1.22 -6.60
CA SER A 271 -18.59 -0.60 -6.09
C SER A 271 -17.53 -1.64 -5.75
N LEU A 272 -16.26 -1.27 -5.96
CA LEU A 272 -15.11 -2.09 -5.63
C LEU A 272 -14.79 -1.97 -4.14
N THR A 273 -14.32 -3.06 -3.50
CA THR A 273 -13.67 -2.99 -2.19
C THR A 273 -12.22 -3.45 -2.29
N ILE A 274 -11.30 -2.63 -1.80
CA ILE A 274 -9.88 -2.99 -1.69
C ILE A 274 -9.64 -3.42 -0.24
N LEU A 275 -9.26 -4.68 -0.02
CA LEU A 275 -8.97 -5.22 1.30
C LEU A 275 -7.70 -4.60 1.88
N ASP A 276 -7.67 -4.41 3.19
CA ASP A 276 -6.50 -3.96 3.93
C ASP A 276 -5.75 -5.17 4.55
N GLY A 277 -5.58 -5.19 5.87
CA GLY A 277 -4.86 -6.24 6.59
C GLY A 277 -5.72 -7.43 7.04
N PHE A 278 -5.24 -8.10 8.09
CA PHE A 278 -5.81 -9.35 8.61
C PHE A 278 -7.28 -9.25 9.01
N ASN A 279 -7.67 -8.20 9.74
CA ASN A 279 -9.05 -8.03 10.21
C ASN A 279 -10.03 -7.88 9.05
N SER A 280 -9.71 -7.05 8.06
CA SER A 280 -10.54 -6.93 6.84
C SER A 280 -10.60 -8.24 6.05
N SER A 281 -9.51 -9.03 6.04
CA SER A 281 -9.47 -10.33 5.36
C SER A 281 -10.33 -11.38 6.08
N ALA A 282 -10.35 -11.38 7.42
CA ALA A 282 -11.22 -12.26 8.20
C ALA A 282 -12.70 -11.93 7.98
N ALA A 283 -13.05 -10.64 7.92
CA ALA A 283 -14.38 -10.19 7.54
C ALA A 283 -14.74 -10.59 6.09
N ALA A 284 -13.80 -10.46 5.15
CA ALA A 284 -13.99 -10.91 3.77
C ALA A 284 -14.25 -12.41 3.68
N LEU A 285 -13.59 -13.22 4.51
CA LEU A 285 -13.83 -14.67 4.57
C LEU A 285 -15.28 -14.99 4.96
N ILE A 286 -15.84 -14.31 5.97
CA ILE A 286 -17.27 -14.42 6.33
C ILE A 286 -18.15 -14.01 5.14
N ALA A 287 -17.88 -12.86 4.54
CA ALA A 287 -18.68 -12.31 3.45
C ALA A 287 -18.67 -13.22 2.20
N LEU A 288 -17.53 -13.84 1.87
CA LEU A 288 -17.39 -14.75 0.74
C LEU A 288 -18.07 -16.09 0.96
N ARG A 289 -18.12 -16.58 2.21
CA ARG A 289 -18.92 -17.77 2.58
C ARG A 289 -20.42 -17.48 2.48
N LEU A 290 -20.84 -16.23 2.68
CA LEU A 290 -22.23 -15.79 2.50
C LEU A 290 -22.60 -15.57 1.03
N ALA A 291 -21.73 -14.93 0.26
CA ALA A 291 -21.97 -14.60 -1.15
C ALA A 291 -20.67 -14.79 -1.97
N PRO A 292 -20.47 -15.97 -2.60
CA PRO A 292 -19.25 -16.26 -3.37
C PRO A 292 -18.98 -15.29 -4.52
N VAL A 293 -20.03 -14.69 -5.09
CA VAL A 293 -19.93 -13.65 -6.15
C VAL A 293 -19.08 -12.45 -5.72
N LEU A 294 -18.99 -12.20 -4.41
CA LEU A 294 -18.22 -11.09 -3.84
C LEU A 294 -16.73 -11.15 -4.24
N LYS A 295 -16.18 -12.34 -4.56
CA LYS A 295 -14.78 -12.49 -5.00
C LYS A 295 -14.46 -11.58 -6.18
N ASP A 296 -15.44 -11.30 -7.03
CA ASP A 296 -15.25 -10.44 -8.20
C ASP A 296 -15.15 -8.95 -7.84
N TYR A 297 -15.68 -8.52 -6.69
CA TYR A 297 -15.69 -7.15 -6.20
C TYR A 297 -14.57 -6.81 -5.21
N LEU A 298 -13.71 -7.78 -4.90
CA LEU A 298 -12.60 -7.62 -3.96
C LEU A 298 -11.24 -7.59 -4.66
N VAL A 299 -10.35 -6.76 -4.12
CA VAL A 299 -8.92 -6.66 -4.48
C VAL A 299 -8.07 -6.75 -3.21
N PRO A 300 -7.05 -7.62 -3.13
CA PRO A 300 -6.11 -7.62 -2.01
C PRO A 300 -5.13 -6.45 -2.10
N SER A 301 -4.75 -5.85 -0.96
CA SER A 301 -3.67 -4.85 -0.93
C SER A 301 -2.31 -5.47 -0.63
N HIS A 302 -2.07 -5.86 0.62
CA HIS A 302 -0.76 -6.26 1.12
C HIS A 302 -0.81 -7.57 1.89
N LYS A 303 0.36 -8.22 1.95
CA LYS A 303 0.65 -9.27 2.92
C LYS A 303 0.91 -8.60 4.27
N ALA A 304 -0.07 -8.67 5.16
CA ALA A 304 0.01 -8.21 6.53
C ALA A 304 1.07 -8.99 7.30
N GLY A 305 1.63 -8.36 8.33
CA GLY A 305 2.56 -9.02 9.25
C GLY A 305 1.88 -9.98 10.24
N GLU A 306 0.56 -10.17 10.16
CA GLU A 306 -0.21 -11.11 10.96
C GLU A 306 -0.26 -12.51 10.32
N GLN A 307 -0.05 -13.55 11.13
CA GLN A 307 0.12 -14.91 10.64
C GLN A 307 -1.12 -15.45 9.95
N GLY A 308 -2.34 -15.22 10.44
CA GLY A 308 -3.54 -15.83 9.84
C GLY A 308 -3.89 -15.35 8.43
N GLN A 309 -3.46 -14.15 8.02
CA GLN A 309 -3.93 -13.57 6.75
C GLN A 309 -3.46 -14.35 5.53
N HIS A 310 -2.24 -14.90 5.54
CA HIS A 310 -1.73 -15.64 4.37
C HIS A 310 -2.57 -16.88 4.04
N LEU A 311 -3.18 -17.51 5.06
CA LEU A 311 -4.09 -18.64 4.88
C LEU A 311 -5.38 -18.19 4.19
N ILE A 312 -5.92 -17.04 4.60
CA ILE A 312 -7.09 -16.44 3.97
C ILE A 312 -6.78 -16.08 2.51
N LEU A 313 -5.69 -15.36 2.25
CA LEU A 313 -5.31 -14.98 0.88
C LEU A 313 -5.14 -16.20 -0.02
N LYS A 314 -4.56 -17.29 0.50
CA LYS A 314 -4.45 -18.57 -0.21
C LYS A 314 -5.81 -19.20 -0.51
N GLU A 315 -6.69 -19.29 0.47
CA GLU A 315 -8.06 -19.81 0.31
C GLU A 315 -8.84 -19.00 -0.73
N LEU A 316 -8.67 -17.68 -0.74
CA LEU A 316 -9.35 -16.78 -1.67
C LEU A 316 -8.69 -16.76 -3.06
N ASP A 317 -7.53 -17.40 -3.23
CA ASP A 317 -6.69 -17.32 -4.43
C ASP A 317 -6.40 -15.85 -4.81
N PHE A 318 -5.99 -15.09 -3.78
CA PHE A 318 -5.60 -13.69 -3.88
C PHE A 318 -4.09 -13.56 -3.71
N THR A 319 -3.46 -12.95 -4.71
CA THR A 319 -2.05 -12.55 -4.62
C THR A 319 -1.98 -11.08 -4.18
N PRO A 320 -1.43 -10.78 -2.99
CA PRO A 320 -1.29 -9.39 -2.55
C PRO A 320 -0.30 -8.64 -3.43
N ILE A 321 -0.55 -7.34 -3.62
CA ILE A 321 0.26 -6.45 -4.45
C ILE A 321 1.54 -6.01 -3.73
N MET A 322 1.51 -6.00 -2.39
CA MET A 322 2.54 -5.42 -1.54
C MET A 322 3.01 -6.34 -0.42
N ALA A 323 4.26 -6.17 0.01
CA ALA A 323 4.89 -6.85 1.15
C ALA A 323 5.59 -5.86 2.08
N LEU A 324 4.83 -4.93 2.66
CA LEU A 324 5.37 -3.82 3.49
C LEU A 324 5.48 -4.14 4.98
N ASN A 325 5.09 -5.35 5.41
CA ASN A 325 5.04 -5.77 6.82
C ASN A 325 4.20 -4.84 7.73
N ILE A 326 3.10 -4.29 7.19
CA ILE A 326 2.14 -3.47 7.93
C ILE A 326 1.29 -4.39 8.83
N LYS A 327 0.98 -3.91 10.03
CA LYS A 327 0.18 -4.61 11.06
C LYS A 327 -0.85 -3.73 11.76
N LEU A 328 -0.90 -2.43 11.47
CA LEU A 328 -1.78 -1.49 12.16
C LEU A 328 -3.26 -1.69 11.81
N GLY A 329 -3.59 -1.89 10.53
CA GLY A 329 -4.96 -1.80 10.04
C GLY A 329 -5.25 -0.39 9.50
N GLU A 330 -6.43 0.15 9.81
CA GLU A 330 -6.80 1.54 9.49
C GLU A 330 -6.76 1.93 7.99
N ALA A 331 -6.97 0.96 7.10
CA ALA A 331 -7.07 1.16 5.65
C ALA A 331 -5.79 1.63 4.94
N ILE A 332 -4.61 1.47 5.57
CA ILE A 332 -3.31 1.89 5.02
C ILE A 332 -3.02 1.24 3.67
N GLY A 333 -3.01 -0.10 3.63
CA GLY A 333 -2.67 -0.86 2.43
C GLY A 333 -3.73 -0.69 1.34
N SER A 334 -5.00 -0.67 1.73
CA SER A 334 -6.09 -0.40 0.77
C SER A 334 -5.96 0.97 0.11
N SER A 335 -5.57 1.99 0.87
CA SER A 335 -5.32 3.34 0.35
C SER A 335 -4.17 3.41 -0.63
N LEU A 336 -3.04 2.74 -0.34
CA LEU A 336 -1.91 2.68 -1.27
C LEU A 336 -2.30 2.05 -2.63
N VAL A 337 -3.10 0.99 -2.63
CA VAL A 337 -3.58 0.39 -3.90
C VAL A 337 -4.61 1.28 -4.60
N ALA A 338 -5.44 2.01 -3.85
CA ALA A 338 -6.38 2.96 -4.44
C ALA A 338 -5.66 4.10 -5.17
N ASP A 339 -4.57 4.62 -4.60
CA ASP A 339 -3.69 5.63 -5.23
C ASP A 339 -3.12 5.11 -6.57
N ILE A 340 -2.66 3.85 -6.62
CA ILE A 340 -2.19 3.21 -7.85
C ILE A 340 -3.31 3.09 -8.89
N LEU A 341 -4.51 2.68 -8.46
CA LEU A 341 -5.66 2.54 -9.35
C LEU A 341 -6.09 3.88 -9.96
N ASP A 342 -6.04 4.99 -9.21
CA ASP A 342 -6.32 6.33 -9.73
C ASP A 342 -5.36 6.73 -10.86
N ALA A 343 -4.07 6.43 -10.73
CA ALA A 343 -3.08 6.63 -11.80
C ALA A 343 -3.40 5.77 -13.02
N ALA A 344 -3.69 4.49 -12.79
CA ALA A 344 -3.97 3.53 -13.85
C ALA A 344 -5.20 3.93 -14.67
N ILE A 345 -6.28 4.38 -14.00
CA ILE A 345 -7.50 4.86 -14.65
C ILE A 345 -7.21 6.11 -15.48
N ARG A 346 -6.44 7.07 -14.95
CA ARG A 346 -6.03 8.27 -15.72
C ARG A 346 -5.22 7.90 -16.96
N ALA A 347 -4.26 6.98 -16.83
CA ALA A 347 -3.46 6.49 -17.96
C ALA A 347 -4.33 5.80 -19.01
N PHE A 348 -5.25 4.93 -18.57
CA PHE A 348 -6.17 4.24 -19.45
C PHE A 348 -7.08 5.20 -20.23
N LYS A 349 -7.62 6.23 -19.56
CA LYS A 349 -8.41 7.28 -20.22
C LYS A 349 -7.60 8.04 -21.28
N ASN A 350 -6.30 8.26 -21.04
CA ASN A 350 -5.42 8.90 -22.01
C ASN A 350 -5.17 8.01 -23.24
N ILE A 351 -5.08 6.69 -23.07
CA ILE A 351 -5.06 5.74 -24.21
C ILE A 351 -6.36 5.83 -25.02
N GLN A 352 -7.52 5.84 -24.36
CA GLN A 352 -8.82 5.93 -25.06
C GLN A 352 -8.98 7.22 -25.86
N LYS A 353 -8.43 8.34 -25.36
CA LYS A 353 -8.45 9.64 -26.06
C LYS A 353 -7.47 9.72 -27.23
N ASP A 354 -6.58 8.74 -27.37
CA ASP A 354 -5.56 8.69 -28.42
C ASP A 354 -4.69 9.96 -28.50
N LEU A 355 -4.29 10.49 -27.33
CA LEU A 355 -3.51 11.73 -27.27
C LEU A 355 -2.07 11.50 -27.77
N PRO A 356 -1.51 12.39 -28.61
CA PRO A 356 -0.13 12.27 -29.05
C PRO A 356 0.86 12.34 -27.89
N ALA A 357 1.91 11.52 -27.92
CA ALA A 357 2.99 11.54 -26.92
C ALA A 357 3.56 12.94 -26.70
N LYS A 358 3.69 13.74 -27.76
CA LYS A 358 4.19 15.12 -27.68
C LYS A 358 3.30 16.01 -26.83
N GLU A 359 1.98 15.83 -26.89
CA GLU A 359 1.01 16.61 -26.10
C GLU A 359 1.08 16.21 -24.63
N LEU A 360 1.06 14.90 -24.35
CA LEU A 360 1.17 14.36 -22.98
C LEU A 360 2.49 14.70 -22.29
N MET A 361 3.58 14.83 -23.06
CA MET A 361 4.93 15.01 -22.51
C MET A 361 5.45 16.45 -22.59
N ALA A 362 4.75 17.37 -23.28
CA ALA A 362 5.24 18.72 -23.58
C ALA A 362 5.67 19.50 -22.33
N ASP A 363 4.88 19.40 -21.27
CA ASP A 363 5.12 20.07 -19.98
C ASP A 363 5.63 19.10 -18.91
N THR A 364 5.83 17.82 -19.24
CA THR A 364 6.12 16.77 -18.26
C THR A 364 7.56 16.28 -18.32
N ILE A 365 8.19 16.23 -19.50
CA ILE A 365 9.55 15.69 -19.64
C ILE A 365 10.50 16.68 -20.32
N GLU A 366 11.50 17.16 -19.57
CA GLU A 366 12.66 17.82 -20.15
C GLU A 366 13.54 16.79 -20.88
N LYS A 367 13.94 17.07 -22.11
CA LYS A 367 14.78 16.17 -22.91
C LYS A 367 16.20 16.67 -22.94
N ASP A 368 17.10 15.90 -22.35
CA ASP A 368 18.53 16.15 -22.45
C ASP A 368 19.20 15.06 -23.31
N VAL A 369 20.12 15.47 -24.18
CA VAL A 369 20.83 14.58 -25.10
C VAL A 369 22.31 14.80 -24.89
N ILE A 370 23.06 13.71 -24.73
CA ILE A 370 24.50 13.78 -24.52
C ILE A 370 25.17 14.68 -25.60
N PRO A 371 25.88 15.75 -25.20
CA PRO A 371 26.43 16.72 -26.14
C PRO A 371 27.39 16.11 -27.16
N ASN A 372 27.51 16.73 -28.34
CA ASN A 372 28.43 16.31 -29.41
C ASN A 372 29.91 16.58 -29.17
N ILE A 373 30.25 17.15 -28.01
CA ILE A 373 31.61 17.49 -27.61
C ILE A 373 31.97 16.57 -26.43
N ALA A 374 33.23 16.11 -26.38
CA ALA A 374 33.73 15.34 -25.24
C ALA A 374 33.46 16.11 -23.93
N ILE A 375 32.87 15.43 -22.95
CA ILE A 375 32.53 16.06 -21.68
C ILE A 375 33.83 16.30 -20.92
N THR A 376 34.06 17.54 -20.48
CA THR A 376 35.26 17.90 -19.72
C THR A 376 35.33 17.04 -18.47
N LEU A 377 36.37 16.21 -18.38
CA LEU A 377 36.65 15.38 -17.22
C LEU A 377 36.88 16.28 -16.00
N THR A 378 36.11 16.06 -14.94
CA THR A 378 36.34 16.69 -13.64
C THR A 378 37.34 15.87 -12.83
N ASP A 379 37.95 16.46 -11.80
CA ASP A 379 38.81 15.72 -10.86
C ASP A 379 38.00 14.73 -9.97
N LYS A 380 36.65 14.74 -10.05
CA LYS A 380 35.75 13.84 -9.33
C LYS A 380 35.67 12.46 -10.00
N THR A 381 36.78 11.75 -9.98
CA THR A 381 36.89 10.36 -10.49
C THR A 381 36.12 9.36 -9.61
N PHE A 382 35.96 8.11 -10.05
CA PHE A 382 35.37 7.05 -9.22
C PHE A 382 36.06 6.92 -7.84
N ASP A 383 37.38 7.03 -7.81
CA ASP A 383 38.18 7.02 -6.57
C ASP A 383 37.86 8.18 -5.63
N TYR A 384 37.52 9.36 -6.18
CA TYR A 384 37.07 10.50 -5.36
C TYR A 384 35.81 10.11 -4.59
N TYR A 385 34.80 9.57 -5.28
CA TYR A 385 33.53 9.20 -4.66
C TYR A 385 33.66 8.11 -3.59
N THR A 386 34.53 7.11 -3.81
CA THR A 386 34.80 6.07 -2.79
C THR A 386 35.40 6.62 -1.48
N ARG A 387 35.95 7.85 -1.50
CA ARG A 387 36.61 8.47 -0.34
C ARG A 387 35.81 9.62 0.27
N THR A 388 34.81 10.14 -0.42
CA THR A 388 34.07 11.35 -0.01
C THR A 388 32.57 11.15 0.14
N MET A 389 32.06 9.91 -0.01
CA MET A 389 30.63 9.63 0.11
C MET A 389 30.11 10.00 1.52
N PRO A 390 28.97 10.69 1.63
CA PRO A 390 28.45 11.10 2.93
C PRO A 390 27.80 9.94 3.68
N ASP A 391 27.97 9.93 5.01
CA ASP A 391 27.12 9.13 5.89
C ASP A 391 25.73 9.77 6.07
N LEU A 392 24.75 8.95 6.43
CA LEU A 392 23.44 9.43 6.91
C LEU A 392 23.58 10.17 8.25
N ASP A 393 22.73 11.16 8.45
CA ASP A 393 22.60 11.85 9.73
C ASP A 393 21.90 10.97 10.77
N LYS A 394 22.71 10.35 11.64
CA LYS A 394 22.23 9.45 12.69
C LYS A 394 21.38 10.17 13.73
N GLU A 395 21.65 11.43 14.01
CA GLU A 395 20.92 12.20 15.02
C GLU A 395 19.50 12.53 14.53
N ALA A 396 19.37 12.90 13.25
CA ALA A 396 18.07 13.08 12.61
C ALA A 396 17.27 11.78 12.59
N ILE A 397 17.91 10.65 12.25
CA ILE A 397 17.29 9.31 12.28
C ILE A 397 16.76 8.98 13.68
N GLU A 398 17.57 9.17 14.71
CA GLU A 398 17.20 8.86 16.09
C GLU A 398 16.01 9.70 16.57
N ARG A 399 15.99 11.00 16.25
CA ARG A 399 14.86 11.89 16.59
C ARG A 399 13.59 11.55 15.79
N CYS A 400 13.72 11.26 14.50
CA CYS A 400 12.62 10.79 13.67
C CYS A 400 12.02 9.49 14.25
N GLN A 401 12.86 8.51 14.58
CA GLN A 401 12.41 7.25 15.17
C GLN A 401 11.77 7.45 16.55
N MET A 402 12.31 8.35 17.38
CA MET A 402 11.70 8.70 18.67
C MET A 402 10.28 9.23 18.48
N ARG A 403 10.04 10.06 17.47
CA ARG A 403 8.69 10.52 17.13
C ARG A 403 7.82 9.38 16.61
N LEU A 404 8.30 8.58 15.65
CA LEU A 404 7.58 7.43 15.09
C LEU A 404 7.15 6.44 16.18
N ASP A 405 7.99 6.21 17.19
CA ASP A 405 7.69 5.33 18.32
C ASP A 405 6.58 5.90 19.21
N ASN A 406 6.41 7.22 19.26
CA ASN A 406 5.42 7.91 20.09
C ASN A 406 4.13 8.30 19.32
N LEU A 407 4.07 8.13 18.00
CA LEU A 407 2.81 8.23 17.25
C LEU A 407 1.77 7.26 17.84
N SER A 408 0.49 7.63 17.81
CA SER A 408 -0.67 6.92 18.37
C SER A 408 -0.97 5.56 17.71
N LYS A 409 0.03 4.68 17.67
CA LYS A 409 0.05 3.34 17.07
C LYS A 409 1.05 2.44 17.80
N PRO A 410 0.96 1.09 17.67
CA PRO A 410 1.98 0.19 18.19
C PRO A 410 3.33 0.42 17.49
N ILE A 411 4.42 0.40 18.26
CA ILE A 411 5.79 0.49 17.72
C ILE A 411 5.99 -0.58 16.63
N TYR A 412 6.60 -0.22 15.50
CA TYR A 412 6.86 -1.07 14.32
C TYR A 412 5.62 -1.55 13.54
N SER A 413 4.42 -1.04 13.82
CA SER A 413 3.19 -1.50 13.14
C SER A 413 3.00 -0.96 11.72
N LEU A 414 3.73 0.07 11.30
CA LEU A 414 3.68 0.62 9.94
C LEU A 414 4.73 0.00 9.00
N GLY A 415 5.57 -0.92 9.52
CA GLY A 415 6.52 -1.68 8.73
C GLY A 415 7.51 -0.81 7.96
N VAL A 416 7.59 -1.01 6.64
CA VAL A 416 8.54 -0.30 5.76
C VAL A 416 8.31 1.21 5.70
N ILE A 417 7.09 1.69 5.98
CA ILE A 417 6.79 3.13 5.98
C ILE A 417 7.61 3.87 7.05
N GLU A 418 7.77 3.28 8.25
CA GLU A 418 8.64 3.81 9.30
C GLU A 418 10.11 3.86 8.85
N GLN A 419 10.57 2.81 8.14
CA GLN A 419 11.94 2.73 7.64
C GLN A 419 12.23 3.82 6.61
N ILE A 420 11.29 4.10 5.70
CA ILE A 420 11.44 5.14 4.68
C ILE A 420 11.47 6.53 5.34
N ALA A 421 10.60 6.80 6.31
CA ALA A 421 10.60 8.07 7.05
C ALA A 421 11.95 8.29 7.76
N ALA A 422 12.45 7.29 8.47
CA ALA A 422 13.76 7.32 9.11
C ALA A 422 14.89 7.50 8.09
N GLN A 423 14.88 6.75 6.98
CA GLN A 423 15.88 6.87 5.91
C GLN A 423 15.90 8.29 5.32
N LEU A 424 14.74 8.85 4.95
CA LEU A 424 14.62 10.22 4.46
C LEU A 424 15.13 11.24 5.48
N SER A 425 14.87 11.04 6.77
CA SER A 425 15.34 11.95 7.82
C SER A 425 16.87 12.01 7.89
N GLY A 426 17.53 10.86 7.77
CA GLY A 426 18.99 10.78 7.74
C GLY A 426 19.61 11.34 6.47
N ILE A 427 18.92 11.18 5.33
CA ILE A 427 19.36 11.72 4.04
C ILE A 427 19.26 13.25 4.04
N THR A 428 18.12 13.78 4.50
CA THR A 428 17.81 15.21 4.47
C THR A 428 18.36 15.98 5.67
N SER A 429 18.93 15.29 6.67
CA SER A 429 19.32 15.87 7.97
C SER A 429 18.16 16.61 8.65
N ASN A 430 16.94 16.12 8.46
CA ASN A 430 15.72 16.69 9.03
C ASN A 430 14.90 15.57 9.68
N GLU A 431 14.68 15.64 11.00
CA GLU A 431 13.91 14.66 11.76
C GLU A 431 12.43 14.55 11.31
N LEU A 432 11.92 15.60 10.69
CA LEU A 432 10.58 15.72 10.13
C LEU A 432 10.68 16.15 8.67
N PRO A 433 11.08 15.25 7.75
CA PRO A 433 11.16 15.57 6.33
C PRO A 433 9.83 16.13 5.85
N ASN A 434 9.83 17.31 5.23
CA ASN A 434 8.67 17.98 4.67
C ASN A 434 9.10 18.70 3.37
N ASP A 435 8.13 19.14 2.57
CA ASP A 435 8.36 19.89 1.33
C ASP A 435 9.43 19.27 0.41
N ILE A 436 9.36 17.93 0.25
CA ILE A 436 10.35 17.16 -0.49
C ILE A 436 10.12 17.26 -2.00
N SER A 437 11.10 17.83 -2.70
CA SER A 437 11.13 17.89 -4.16
C SER A 437 11.59 16.55 -4.75
N LYS A 438 10.93 16.16 -5.84
CA LYS A 438 11.10 14.89 -6.53
C LYS A 438 11.39 15.13 -8.00
N THR A 439 12.33 14.37 -8.57
CA THR A 439 12.56 14.31 -10.02
C THR A 439 12.63 12.87 -10.49
N MET A 440 12.02 12.57 -11.62
CA MET A 440 12.08 11.29 -12.31
C MET A 440 13.09 11.37 -13.46
N LEU A 441 14.23 10.68 -13.33
CA LEU A 441 15.23 10.56 -14.37
C LEU A 441 15.02 9.27 -15.17
N PHE A 442 14.82 9.44 -16.47
CA PHE A 442 14.80 8.39 -17.46
C PHE A 442 16.11 8.36 -18.23
N ILE A 443 16.78 7.20 -18.33
CA ILE A 443 18.00 7.03 -19.13
C ILE A 443 17.74 6.06 -20.27
N GLY A 444 18.11 6.42 -21.50
CA GLY A 444 17.92 5.55 -22.66
C GLY A 444 18.85 5.89 -23.82
N MET A 445 18.79 5.09 -24.88
CA MET A 445 19.46 5.40 -26.15
C MET A 445 18.58 6.30 -26.99
N LYS A 446 19.15 7.32 -27.62
CA LYS A 446 18.44 8.15 -28.60
C LYS A 446 18.10 7.29 -29.82
N LYS A 447 16.80 7.08 -30.05
CA LYS A 447 16.28 6.45 -31.27
C LYS A 447 15.64 7.50 -32.18
N GLU A 448 15.53 7.19 -33.46
CA GLU A 448 14.84 8.07 -34.42
C GLU A 448 13.33 8.14 -34.14
N ALA A 449 12.75 7.05 -33.65
CA ALA A 449 11.36 7.00 -33.24
C ALA A 449 11.12 7.78 -31.94
N ALA A 450 10.06 8.60 -31.93
CA ALA A 450 9.59 9.26 -30.71
C ALA A 450 9.08 8.23 -29.69
N LEU A 451 9.01 8.62 -28.41
CA LEU A 451 8.41 7.81 -27.36
C LEU A 451 7.00 7.38 -27.78
N ASP A 452 6.69 6.11 -27.54
CA ASP A 452 5.37 5.55 -27.77
C ASP A 452 4.29 6.31 -26.99
N LYS A 453 3.14 6.56 -27.63
CA LYS A 453 2.04 7.37 -27.06
C LYS A 453 1.38 6.70 -25.86
N ASP A 454 1.28 5.37 -25.84
CA ASP A 454 0.62 4.64 -24.76
C ASP A 454 1.56 4.55 -23.56
N GLN A 455 2.87 4.34 -23.80
CA GLN A 455 3.88 4.48 -22.75
C GLN A 455 3.87 5.90 -22.17
N ALA A 456 3.81 6.93 -23.03
CA ALA A 456 3.73 8.32 -22.61
C ALA A 456 2.47 8.59 -21.75
N ALA A 457 1.33 7.99 -22.07
CA ALA A 457 0.09 8.12 -21.30
C ALA A 457 0.24 7.60 -19.86
N PHE A 458 0.92 6.46 -19.69
CA PHE A 458 1.23 5.90 -18.38
C PHE A 458 2.27 6.73 -17.63
N ILE A 459 3.40 7.05 -18.27
CA ILE A 459 4.46 7.88 -17.67
C ILE A 459 3.88 9.21 -17.19
N HIS A 460 3.12 9.90 -18.04
CA HIS A 460 2.47 11.17 -17.69
C HIS A 460 1.61 11.02 -16.43
N SER A 461 0.66 10.08 -16.44
CA SER A 461 -0.33 9.96 -15.38
C SER A 461 0.31 9.62 -14.03
N PHE A 462 1.32 8.77 -14.01
CA PHE A 462 2.03 8.38 -12.79
C PHE A 462 2.99 9.48 -12.32
N THR A 463 3.76 10.11 -13.20
CA THR A 463 4.66 11.21 -12.80
C THR A 463 3.86 12.40 -12.28
N THR A 464 2.76 12.80 -12.95
CA THR A 464 1.89 13.89 -12.46
C THR A 464 1.32 13.59 -11.08
N GLN A 465 0.98 12.34 -10.76
CA GLN A 465 0.50 11.98 -9.42
C GLN A 465 1.55 12.15 -8.33
N THR A 466 2.81 11.90 -8.64
CA THR A 466 3.91 12.10 -7.68
C THR A 466 4.23 13.57 -7.45
N GLY A 467 3.79 14.46 -8.34
CA GLY A 467 4.23 15.86 -8.37
C GLY A 467 5.71 16.02 -8.74
N ALA A 468 6.36 14.98 -9.27
CA ALA A 468 7.75 15.04 -9.69
C ALA A 468 7.89 15.70 -11.06
N GLU A 469 9.00 16.42 -11.25
CA GLU A 469 9.47 16.78 -12.59
C GLU A 469 10.01 15.51 -13.28
N ALA A 470 9.94 15.40 -14.61
CA ALA A 470 10.58 14.30 -15.31
C ALA A 470 11.61 14.78 -16.33
N ILE A 471 12.69 14.02 -16.46
CA ILE A 471 13.81 14.29 -17.36
C ILE A 471 14.11 13.00 -18.12
N ALA A 472 14.20 13.08 -19.45
CA ALA A 472 14.65 11.99 -20.30
C ALA A 472 16.03 12.30 -20.89
N ALA A 473 17.03 11.59 -20.40
CA ALA A 473 18.43 11.72 -20.74
C ALA A 473 18.83 10.64 -21.76
N TYR A 474 19.10 11.06 -23.01
CA TYR A 474 19.38 10.16 -24.12
C TYR A 474 20.87 10.11 -24.51
N LEU A 475 21.41 8.91 -24.59
CA LEU A 475 22.76 8.58 -25.05
C LEU A 475 22.79 8.36 -26.57
N THR A 476 23.96 8.50 -27.20
CA THR A 476 24.19 8.18 -28.63
C THR A 476 25.28 7.11 -28.78
N GLY A 477 25.17 6.25 -29.80
CA GLY A 477 26.04 5.06 -29.95
C GLY A 477 27.51 5.35 -30.26
N GLU A 478 27.86 6.57 -30.67
CA GLU A 478 29.24 6.98 -30.99
C GLU A 478 30.06 7.40 -29.74
N ARG A 479 29.52 7.17 -28.53
CA ARG A 479 30.10 7.62 -27.26
C ARG A 479 30.96 6.56 -26.59
N THR A 480 31.91 7.01 -25.76
CA THR A 480 32.65 6.12 -24.88
C THR A 480 31.88 5.84 -23.58
N GLN A 481 32.24 4.77 -22.88
CA GLN A 481 31.71 4.49 -21.53
C GLN A 481 32.00 5.63 -20.55
N MET A 482 33.15 6.31 -20.71
CA MET A 482 33.54 7.46 -19.88
C MET A 482 32.64 8.67 -20.14
N ASP A 483 32.33 8.97 -21.41
CA ASP A 483 31.38 10.04 -21.76
C ASP A 483 29.99 9.75 -21.18
N ALA A 484 29.52 8.51 -21.29
CA ALA A 484 28.22 8.11 -20.76
C ALA A 484 28.17 8.21 -19.22
N PHE A 485 29.24 7.78 -18.54
CA PHE A 485 29.36 7.92 -17.09
C PHE A 485 29.32 9.39 -16.65
N GLU A 486 30.12 10.26 -17.28
CA GLU A 486 30.14 11.70 -16.97
C GLU A 486 28.80 12.36 -17.26
N PHE A 487 28.11 11.99 -18.34
CA PHE A 487 26.78 12.49 -18.63
C PHE A 487 25.79 12.11 -17.53
N GLY A 488 25.75 10.84 -17.13
CA GLY A 488 24.91 10.38 -16.03
C GLY A 488 25.24 11.08 -14.71
N ARG A 489 26.55 11.25 -14.42
CA ARG A 489 27.04 11.97 -13.24
C ARG A 489 26.55 13.42 -13.20
N LEU A 490 26.59 14.13 -14.34
CA LEU A 490 26.06 15.49 -14.45
C LEU A 490 24.54 15.54 -14.25
N GLN A 491 23.78 14.58 -14.80
CA GLN A 491 22.33 14.49 -14.54
C GLN A 491 22.05 14.31 -13.05
N GLY A 492 22.72 13.35 -12.40
CA GLY A 492 22.57 13.11 -10.97
C GLY A 492 22.93 14.33 -10.12
N GLU A 493 24.05 15.00 -10.43
CA GLU A 493 24.48 16.21 -9.73
C GLU A 493 23.47 17.36 -9.90
N ASN A 494 23.01 17.62 -11.12
CA ASN A 494 22.06 18.70 -11.41
C ASN A 494 20.71 18.48 -10.71
N ILE A 495 20.18 17.25 -10.75
CA ILE A 495 18.92 16.91 -10.09
C ILE A 495 19.04 17.09 -8.58
N SER A 496 20.14 16.63 -7.98
CA SER A 496 20.36 16.73 -6.53
C SER A 496 20.47 18.16 -6.00
N LEU A 497 20.69 19.16 -6.85
CA LEU A 497 20.67 20.56 -6.44
C LEU A 497 19.25 21.03 -6.05
N GLY A 498 18.22 20.45 -6.67
CA GLY A 498 16.81 20.84 -6.48
C GLY A 498 15.94 19.79 -5.80
N SER A 499 16.35 18.51 -5.85
CA SER A 499 15.49 17.38 -5.44
C SER A 499 16.16 16.46 -4.42
N GLN A 500 15.45 16.17 -3.34
CA GLN A 500 15.90 15.24 -2.29
C GLN A 500 15.53 13.78 -2.62
N ILE A 501 14.60 13.57 -3.57
CA ILE A 501 14.26 12.25 -4.10
C ILE A 501 14.45 12.25 -5.62
N MET A 502 15.17 11.25 -6.12
CA MET A 502 15.31 10.97 -7.54
C MET A 502 14.78 9.58 -7.86
N GLY A 503 13.75 9.49 -8.70
CA GLY A 503 13.37 8.22 -9.34
C GLY A 503 14.28 7.96 -10.52
N LEU A 504 14.73 6.72 -10.69
CA LEU A 504 15.61 6.34 -11.78
C LEU A 504 15.05 5.13 -12.53
N SER A 505 14.82 5.28 -13.83
CA SER A 505 14.33 4.21 -14.70
C SER A 505 15.04 4.24 -16.05
N LEU A 506 15.16 3.09 -16.69
CA LEU A 506 15.44 3.04 -18.12
C LEU A 506 14.20 3.42 -18.92
N ILE A 507 14.40 3.99 -20.10
CA ILE A 507 13.33 4.29 -21.06
C ILE A 507 13.69 3.78 -22.45
N ASP A 508 12.78 3.03 -23.06
CA ASP A 508 12.86 2.56 -24.43
C ASP A 508 11.45 2.23 -24.97
N ASN A 509 11.22 2.50 -26.25
CA ASN A 509 10.01 2.05 -26.94
C ASN A 509 9.91 0.53 -27.00
N ASP A 510 11.05 -0.17 -27.07
CA ASP A 510 11.13 -1.62 -26.98
C ASP A 510 11.82 -2.04 -25.68
N THR A 511 11.01 -2.54 -24.75
CA THR A 511 11.45 -3.04 -23.44
C THR A 511 12.35 -4.27 -23.53
N ALA A 512 12.51 -4.90 -24.70
CA ALA A 512 13.34 -6.09 -24.89
C ALA A 512 14.82 -5.87 -24.50
N LEU A 513 15.38 -4.69 -24.77
CA LEU A 513 16.75 -4.36 -24.36
C LEU A 513 16.87 -4.29 -22.84
N ILE A 514 15.92 -3.63 -22.18
CA ILE A 514 15.83 -3.47 -20.72
C ILE A 514 15.70 -4.84 -20.05
N ASP A 515 14.80 -5.69 -20.57
CA ASP A 515 14.59 -7.06 -20.08
C ASP A 515 15.83 -7.94 -20.28
N ALA A 516 16.47 -7.87 -21.45
CA ALA A 516 17.70 -8.62 -21.72
C ALA A 516 18.81 -8.21 -20.76
N MET A 517 18.99 -6.90 -20.55
CA MET A 517 19.95 -6.34 -19.61
C MET A 517 19.66 -6.80 -18.18
N ALA A 518 18.41 -6.70 -17.71
CA ALA A 518 18.00 -7.18 -16.39
C ALA A 518 18.30 -8.68 -16.21
N ASN A 519 17.96 -9.52 -17.19
CA ASN A 519 18.18 -10.97 -17.12
C ASN A 519 19.66 -11.37 -17.15
N MET A 520 20.53 -10.54 -17.72
CA MET A 520 21.98 -10.72 -17.64
C MET A 520 22.52 -10.33 -16.26
N LEU A 521 22.00 -9.25 -15.68
CA LEU A 521 22.49 -8.66 -14.43
C LEU A 521 21.97 -9.37 -13.17
N CYS A 522 20.72 -9.81 -13.14
CA CYS A 522 20.07 -10.40 -11.97
C CYS A 522 19.08 -11.53 -12.31
N ASP A 523 18.69 -12.32 -11.30
CA ASP A 523 17.62 -13.30 -11.41
C ASP A 523 16.22 -12.65 -11.23
N THR A 524 15.16 -13.46 -11.23
CA THR A 524 13.78 -12.98 -11.03
C THR A 524 13.49 -12.51 -9.61
N GLN A 525 14.31 -12.89 -8.63
CA GLN A 525 14.22 -12.44 -7.24
C GLN A 525 15.05 -11.16 -6.99
N GLY A 526 15.82 -10.71 -7.98
CA GLY A 526 16.70 -9.54 -7.88
C GLY A 526 18.12 -9.86 -7.40
N ASN A 527 18.49 -11.13 -7.23
CA ASN A 527 19.85 -11.49 -6.85
C ASN A 527 20.82 -11.25 -8.02
N LEU A 528 21.97 -10.63 -7.74
CA LEU A 528 22.98 -10.32 -8.76
C LEU A 528 23.65 -11.61 -9.27
N LYS A 529 23.83 -11.72 -10.60
CA LYS A 529 24.36 -12.92 -11.26
C LYS A 529 25.85 -12.85 -11.59
N LEU A 530 26.40 -11.65 -11.76
CA LEU A 530 27.75 -11.40 -12.25
C LEU A 530 28.65 -10.93 -11.10
N GLN A 531 29.95 -10.86 -11.35
CA GLN A 531 30.91 -10.34 -10.37
C GLN A 531 31.05 -8.82 -10.49
N PRO A 532 31.02 -8.04 -9.39
CA PRO A 532 31.05 -6.57 -9.42
C PRO A 532 32.22 -5.96 -10.21
N GLY A 533 33.40 -6.57 -10.15
CA GLY A 533 34.57 -6.05 -10.87
C GLY A 533 34.58 -6.33 -12.38
N THR A 534 33.64 -7.13 -12.90
CA THR A 534 33.69 -7.61 -14.30
C THR A 534 32.35 -7.57 -15.03
N PHE A 535 31.23 -7.28 -14.36
CA PHE A 535 29.89 -7.35 -14.99
C PHE A 535 29.77 -6.48 -16.25
N MET A 536 30.41 -5.30 -16.28
CA MET A 536 30.43 -4.41 -17.46
C MET A 536 30.95 -5.11 -18.72
N THR A 537 31.96 -5.98 -18.58
CA THR A 537 32.56 -6.71 -19.72
C THR A 537 31.63 -7.75 -20.33
N GLN A 538 30.59 -8.16 -19.59
CA GLN A 538 29.59 -9.13 -20.04
C GLN A 538 28.44 -8.46 -20.81
N LEU A 539 28.29 -7.13 -20.70
CA LEU A 539 27.25 -6.37 -21.35
C LEU A 539 27.61 -6.05 -22.81
N SER A 540 26.59 -5.91 -23.67
CA SER A 540 26.76 -5.41 -25.04
C SER A 540 27.18 -3.93 -25.06
N GLY A 541 27.63 -3.41 -26.20
CA GLY A 541 28.09 -2.01 -26.30
C GLY A 541 27.05 -0.97 -25.86
N GLU A 542 25.79 -1.08 -26.31
CA GLU A 542 24.72 -0.17 -25.87
C GLU A 542 24.40 -0.32 -24.38
N MET A 543 24.33 -1.56 -23.88
CA MET A 543 24.09 -1.83 -22.45
C MET A 543 25.22 -1.28 -21.57
N GLN A 544 26.47 -1.29 -22.05
CA GLN A 544 27.60 -0.67 -21.35
C GLN A 544 27.43 0.84 -21.22
N LEU A 545 27.00 1.52 -22.29
CA LEU A 545 26.75 2.98 -22.23
C LEU A 545 25.64 3.31 -21.23
N ILE A 546 24.50 2.59 -21.30
CA ILE A 546 23.40 2.77 -20.36
C ILE A 546 23.85 2.50 -18.93
N ALA A 547 24.54 1.38 -18.69
CA ALA A 547 25.04 1.02 -17.37
C ALA A 547 25.99 2.08 -16.82
N SER A 548 26.93 2.59 -17.63
CA SER A 548 27.83 3.66 -17.25
C SER A 548 27.07 4.93 -16.84
N ALA A 549 26.08 5.37 -17.60
CA ALA A 549 25.28 6.55 -17.26
C ALA A 549 24.46 6.36 -15.98
N VAL A 550 23.82 5.21 -15.80
CA VAL A 550 23.07 4.88 -14.56
C VAL A 550 23.99 4.90 -13.34
N LEU A 551 25.18 4.31 -13.43
CA LEU A 551 26.16 4.31 -12.34
C LEU A 551 26.63 5.73 -12.01
N GLY A 552 26.91 6.55 -13.03
CA GLY A 552 27.28 7.96 -12.84
C GLY A 552 26.19 8.74 -12.11
N ALA A 553 24.94 8.59 -12.53
CA ALA A 553 23.78 9.24 -11.90
C ALA A 553 23.59 8.81 -10.45
N ILE A 554 23.69 7.51 -10.16
CA ILE A 554 23.55 6.98 -8.80
C ILE A 554 24.64 7.56 -7.89
N ILE A 555 25.90 7.45 -8.30
CA ILE A 555 27.04 7.90 -7.50
C ILE A 555 26.95 9.40 -7.20
N ALA A 556 26.64 10.22 -8.21
CA ALA A 556 26.53 11.66 -8.04
C ALA A 556 25.36 12.05 -7.14
N ALA A 557 24.20 11.42 -7.32
CA ALA A 557 23.02 11.73 -6.52
C ALA A 557 23.19 11.31 -5.06
N THR A 558 23.75 10.13 -4.79
CA THR A 558 24.09 9.69 -3.43
C THR A 558 25.10 10.64 -2.78
N HIS A 559 26.15 11.06 -3.49
CA HIS A 559 27.15 11.98 -2.96
C HIS A 559 26.54 13.32 -2.54
N ASN A 560 25.45 13.75 -3.19
CA ASN A 560 24.71 14.96 -2.85
C ASN A 560 23.50 14.71 -1.93
N ARG A 561 23.45 13.55 -1.26
CA ARG A 561 22.41 13.17 -0.31
C ARG A 561 21.00 13.18 -0.90
N THR A 562 20.83 12.58 -2.08
CA THR A 562 19.51 12.33 -2.67
C THR A 562 19.13 10.86 -2.47
N MET A 563 17.90 10.61 -2.03
CA MET A 563 17.31 9.26 -2.03
C MET A 563 17.04 8.83 -3.48
N ILE A 564 17.44 7.62 -3.83
CA ILE A 564 17.27 7.08 -5.18
C ILE A 564 16.25 5.96 -5.16
N ILE A 565 15.11 6.19 -5.83
CA ILE A 565 14.04 5.22 -5.97
C ILE A 565 14.22 4.46 -7.29
N LEU A 566 14.38 3.14 -7.18
CA LEU A 566 14.80 2.30 -8.31
C LEU A 566 13.58 1.82 -9.10
N GLY A 567 13.51 2.20 -10.37
CA GLY A 567 12.32 2.10 -11.21
C GLY A 567 12.20 0.85 -12.08
N ASP A 568 13.25 0.04 -12.19
CA ASP A 568 13.20 -1.22 -12.93
C ASP A 568 14.25 -2.23 -12.42
N ARG A 569 14.15 -3.48 -12.89
CA ARG A 569 15.03 -4.58 -12.48
C ARG A 569 16.49 -4.36 -12.91
N ALA A 570 16.74 -3.74 -14.06
CA ALA A 570 18.10 -3.48 -14.53
C ALA A 570 18.76 -2.38 -13.68
N VAL A 571 18.07 -1.27 -13.45
CA VAL A 571 18.51 -0.19 -12.55
C VAL A 571 18.73 -0.72 -11.14
N THR A 572 17.82 -1.54 -10.62
CA THR A 572 17.98 -2.16 -9.30
C THR A 572 19.24 -3.01 -9.23
N ALA A 573 19.51 -3.82 -10.26
CA ALA A 573 20.71 -4.64 -10.31
C ALA A 573 21.99 -3.79 -10.41
N LEU A 574 22.01 -2.76 -11.25
CA LEU A 574 23.13 -1.83 -11.36
C LEU A 574 23.41 -1.09 -10.06
N ALA A 575 22.38 -0.65 -9.35
CA ALA A 575 22.50 -0.06 -8.03
C ALA A 575 23.08 -1.05 -7.00
N GLY A 576 22.69 -2.33 -7.09
CA GLY A 576 23.30 -3.41 -6.30
C GLY A 576 24.78 -3.61 -6.60
N TYR A 577 25.20 -3.58 -7.86
CA TYR A 577 26.62 -3.61 -8.23
C TYR A 577 27.36 -2.36 -7.72
N ALA A 578 26.74 -1.17 -7.83
CA ALA A 578 27.31 0.07 -7.32
C ALA A 578 27.52 -0.02 -5.79
N ALA A 579 26.54 -0.51 -5.05
CA ALA A 579 26.63 -0.71 -3.60
C ALA A 579 27.66 -1.78 -3.19
N GLN A 580 27.93 -2.79 -4.02
CA GLN A 580 29.02 -3.74 -3.74
C GLN A 580 30.41 -3.14 -3.98
N LEU A 581 30.53 -2.16 -4.89
CA LEU A 581 31.77 -1.44 -5.15
C LEU A 581 31.98 -0.26 -4.20
N VAL A 582 30.90 0.40 -3.78
CA VAL A 582 30.85 1.56 -2.88
C VAL A 582 29.71 1.35 -1.86
N PRO A 583 29.97 0.64 -0.74
CA PRO A 583 28.95 0.27 0.26
C PRO A 583 28.16 1.45 0.82
N GLU A 584 28.75 2.64 0.85
CA GLU A 584 28.15 3.88 1.33
C GLU A 584 26.97 4.35 0.47
N ILE A 585 26.78 3.80 -0.73
CA ILE A 585 25.59 4.07 -1.57
C ILE A 585 24.34 3.42 -1.00
N GLN A 586 24.47 2.23 -0.40
CA GLN A 586 23.34 1.39 0.01
C GLN A 586 22.27 2.13 0.85
N PRO A 587 22.61 2.98 1.83
CA PRO A 587 21.62 3.69 2.64
C PRO A 587 20.80 4.74 1.89
N PHE A 588 21.15 5.10 0.66
CA PHE A 588 20.43 6.07 -0.17
C PHE A 588 19.50 5.39 -1.19
N LEU A 589 19.58 4.07 -1.34
CA LEU A 589 18.80 3.32 -2.31
C LEU A 589 17.46 2.87 -1.70
N LEU A 590 16.39 3.00 -2.48
CA LEU A 590 15.07 2.45 -2.18
C LEU A 590 14.61 1.54 -3.33
N PRO A 591 14.91 0.22 -3.26
CA PRO A 591 14.38 -0.75 -4.22
C PRO A 591 12.89 -1.01 -3.96
N ILE A 592 12.05 -0.81 -4.96
CA ILE A 592 10.59 -0.97 -4.84
C ILE A 592 10.15 -2.40 -5.19
N GLU A 593 10.65 -2.94 -6.31
CA GLU A 593 10.31 -4.29 -6.78
C GLU A 593 11.59 -5.09 -7.05
N PRO A 594 11.70 -6.37 -6.63
CA PRO A 594 10.72 -7.19 -5.88
C PRO A 594 10.50 -6.94 -4.37
N PRO A 595 11.32 -6.20 -3.58
CA PRO A 595 11.23 -6.29 -2.12
C PRO A 595 9.91 -5.81 -1.50
N LEU A 596 9.30 -4.76 -2.06
CA LEU A 596 8.18 -4.05 -1.44
C LEU A 596 6.86 -4.26 -2.21
N TYR A 597 6.94 -4.33 -3.53
CA TYR A 597 5.82 -4.53 -4.45
C TYR A 597 6.05 -5.75 -5.35
N HIS A 598 4.94 -6.36 -5.78
CA HIS A 598 4.88 -7.50 -6.69
C HIS A 598 3.94 -7.19 -7.87
N MET A 599 4.21 -6.06 -8.55
CA MET A 599 3.33 -5.54 -9.60
C MET A 599 3.61 -6.19 -10.96
N ALA A 600 4.84 -6.63 -11.21
CA ALA A 600 5.31 -7.14 -12.50
C ALA A 600 5.04 -6.16 -13.67
N VAL A 601 5.01 -4.85 -13.39
CA VAL A 601 4.84 -3.80 -14.39
C VAL A 601 6.18 -3.55 -15.07
N LYS A 602 6.18 -3.52 -16.41
CA LYS A 602 7.38 -3.25 -17.22
C LYS A 602 7.32 -1.95 -18.00
N ILE A 603 6.29 -1.14 -17.75
CA ILE A 603 6.18 0.20 -18.31
C ILE A 603 7.23 1.10 -17.60
N PRO A 604 8.09 1.83 -18.35
CA PRO A 604 9.12 2.67 -17.77
C PRO A 604 8.62 3.62 -16.67
N GLY A 605 9.38 3.73 -15.58
CA GLY A 605 9.17 4.72 -14.51
C GLY A 605 8.01 4.48 -13.55
N ILE A 606 7.09 3.58 -13.87
CA ILE A 606 5.90 3.34 -13.04
C ILE A 606 6.28 2.87 -11.64
N THR A 607 7.19 1.91 -11.53
CA THR A 607 7.66 1.38 -10.25
C THR A 607 8.34 2.47 -9.40
N ALA A 608 9.12 3.36 -10.02
CA ALA A 608 9.72 4.50 -9.30
C ALA A 608 8.66 5.50 -8.83
N CYS A 609 7.64 5.78 -9.65
CA CYS A 609 6.54 6.67 -9.26
C CYS A 609 5.75 6.11 -8.07
N ILE A 610 5.49 4.79 -8.07
CA ILE A 610 4.86 4.11 -6.92
C ILE A 610 5.74 4.24 -5.67
N GLY A 611 7.07 4.10 -5.81
CA GLY A 611 8.00 4.33 -4.72
C GLY A 611 7.99 5.76 -4.18
N MET A 612 7.87 6.76 -5.05
CA MET A 612 7.74 8.16 -4.63
C MET A 612 6.45 8.40 -3.83
N ARG A 613 5.34 7.79 -4.25
CA ARG A 613 4.07 7.85 -3.49
C ARG A 613 4.17 7.14 -2.15
N LEU A 614 4.94 6.05 -2.05
CA LEU A 614 5.23 5.41 -0.77
C LEU A 614 6.10 6.31 0.15
N ALA A 615 7.05 7.05 -0.43
CA ALA A 615 7.82 8.05 0.31
C ALA A 615 6.94 9.21 0.79
N ASP A 616 5.99 9.68 -0.02
CA ASP A 616 4.99 10.67 0.39
C ASP A 616 4.16 10.16 1.57
N ALA A 617 3.69 8.91 1.52
CA ALA A 617 2.96 8.30 2.63
C ALA A 617 3.80 8.26 3.92
N ALA A 618 5.10 7.97 3.83
CA ALA A 618 6.01 7.98 4.98
C ALA A 618 6.21 9.39 5.56
N ILE A 619 6.32 10.40 4.69
CA ILE A 619 6.37 11.82 5.08
C ILE A 619 5.08 12.24 5.80
N HIS A 620 3.93 11.94 5.22
CA HIS A 620 2.64 12.28 5.84
C HIS A 620 2.46 11.57 7.19
N ILE A 621 2.85 10.31 7.30
CA ILE A 621 2.77 9.57 8.56
C ILE A 621 3.57 10.26 9.67
N VAL A 622 4.83 10.63 9.41
CA VAL A 622 5.65 11.22 10.46
C VAL A 622 5.19 12.64 10.80
N ASN A 623 4.69 13.43 9.84
CA ASN A 623 4.30 14.81 10.08
C ASN A 623 2.86 14.98 10.62
N ASP A 624 1.91 14.22 10.09
CA ASP A 624 0.48 14.50 10.24
C ASP A 624 -0.17 13.65 11.34
N MET A 625 0.33 12.44 11.59
CA MET A 625 -0.12 11.65 12.74
C MET A 625 0.24 12.35 14.05
N LYS A 626 -0.65 12.17 15.04
CA LYS A 626 -0.47 12.66 16.40
C LYS A 626 0.14 11.61 17.30
N THR A 627 0.96 12.06 18.24
CA THR A 627 1.48 11.21 19.32
C THR A 627 0.39 10.81 20.31
N PHE A 628 0.67 9.82 21.16
CA PHE A 628 -0.25 9.45 22.26
C PHE A 628 -0.58 10.66 23.14
N SER A 629 0.41 11.47 23.48
CA SER A 629 0.22 12.69 24.27
C SER A 629 -0.64 13.75 23.55
N GLU A 630 -0.40 13.98 22.26
CA GLU A 630 -1.13 14.97 21.45
C GLU A 630 -2.61 14.56 21.27
N ALA A 631 -2.86 13.26 21.04
CA ALA A 631 -4.19 12.72 20.81
C ALA A 631 -4.92 12.28 22.09
N GLN A 632 -4.27 12.34 23.26
CA GLN A 632 -4.78 11.84 24.54
C GLN A 632 -5.18 10.35 24.48
N VAL A 633 -4.38 9.54 23.79
CA VAL A 633 -4.59 8.10 23.63
C VAL A 633 -3.84 7.33 24.71
N ALA A 634 -4.43 6.23 25.19
CA ALA A 634 -3.79 5.41 26.21
C ALA A 634 -2.57 4.67 25.61
N THR A 635 -1.48 4.58 26.37
CA THR A 635 -0.23 3.95 25.93
C THR A 635 -0.23 2.44 26.19
N ALA A 636 0.71 1.74 25.55
CA ALA A 636 0.86 0.30 25.71
C ALA A 636 1.31 -0.09 27.13
N ASN A 637 0.75 -1.16 27.66
CA ASN A 637 1.15 -1.79 28.93
C ASN A 637 1.91 -3.12 28.74
N ASP A 638 2.24 -3.48 27.51
CA ASP A 638 2.99 -4.69 27.13
C ASP A 638 3.74 -4.49 25.82
N GLY A 639 4.62 -5.43 25.48
CA GLY A 639 5.39 -5.41 24.24
C GLY A 639 6.39 -4.25 24.18
N PRO A 640 6.92 -3.93 22.98
CA PRO A 640 7.94 -2.91 22.81
C PRO A 640 7.52 -1.50 23.24
N GLY A 641 6.22 -1.21 23.27
CA GLY A 641 5.71 0.12 23.65
C GLY A 641 5.71 0.38 25.15
N ALA A 642 5.69 -0.67 25.98
CA ALA A 642 5.59 -0.54 27.43
C ALA A 642 6.76 0.26 28.02
N GLY A 643 6.46 1.39 28.66
CA GLY A 643 7.45 2.28 29.27
C GLY A 643 8.29 3.10 28.28
N ARG A 644 8.03 2.98 26.97
CA ARG A 644 8.69 3.76 25.91
C ARG A 644 7.77 4.82 25.30
N GLN A 645 6.48 4.51 25.16
CA GLN A 645 5.47 5.45 24.65
C GLN A 645 4.96 6.33 25.78
N ILE A 646 4.91 7.65 25.55
CA ILE A 646 4.59 8.67 26.57
C ILE A 646 3.38 9.51 26.16
#